data_AF-A0A2S6HZ04-F1
#
_entry.id   AF-A0A2S6HZ04-F1
#
_cell.length_a   1.000
_cell.length_b   1.000
_cell.length_c   1.000
_cell.angle_alpha   90.00
_cell.angle_beta   90.00
_cell.angle_gamma   90.00
#
_symmetry.space_group_name_H-M   'P 1'
#
loop_
_entity.id
_entity.type
_entity.pdbx_description
1 polymer ?
#
loop_
_entity_poly.entity_id
_entity_poly.type
_entity_poly.pdbx_seq_one_letter_code
_entity_poly.pdbx_strand_id
1 'polypeptide(L)'
;MRYFNEEDSAYAVYGDRDKDVIALLANRFIGENPQVPYQYRLDFTTGILCDTKGWYLFDFNNRFPNAQIGDICYGAGDLYSHEQTPSRFEVRCQGPVVCYVNGEEVYRSQPGDESFKTSAFFSIALLSGLNHFVLVTEKTEIGFGFTLRNAKPQWEPPHFLSPIPERKGQAGFVYSEPVQWNTDGLKSILSGCYDDIAWYPRNEYDKTQSDCPITRIFGSSSQGTAVLKSGFVLDKAKTVHVAGKSKTQTRIFIDGELRGEWQNGTWESEIMFHGGSHNVLILCEKKAGEEAGFDFQLETDGSAIPLNAGVKGYEGSWLYTGMFGDHIPPVPDLLSMEKVYDGINGTCYWKADLPDSFVRIFAEEELYGKWTYPCGVTLYGLLTASRYLNRTDWQEYALEYARMTAAVYDYSVYDKSVFGYPGVNTQLCWLSELDDCGSFGSFLLEAYKYRPAREAEKLADVIADFMRNHQRREQDMVFSRNNNTMWIDDMYMSIPFLCRYYQLSGDSAYLDDACRQAKLFKQYFFMTDKMLMSHIIDLNYGKMNRIPWSRGNGWVVLALSELLLILPKEHPDYVAVTSFFLEMTEGILQVQDETGMWHQILDDFTTYEEASSTSMFICAFSRGIRLGIIKDTLKNRCITSIAKAWTGMKKTVINRKGDLYGVCRGSDCSYSRSYYRQLGWRFNDPHGIGIAVLAGVEKLLLDEFLQNPAIS
;
A
#
# COMPACT_ATOMS: atom_id res chain seq x y z
N MET A 1 -29.14 -6.50 -17.21
CA MET A 1 -29.82 -6.64 -15.90
C MET A 1 -29.33 -5.46 -15.07
N ARG A 2 -30.23 -4.61 -14.53
CA ARG A 2 -29.81 -3.42 -13.75
C ARG A 2 -29.23 -3.88 -12.40
N TYR A 3 -28.20 -3.18 -11.90
CA TYR A 3 -27.54 -3.52 -10.64
C TYR A 3 -28.43 -3.31 -9.40
N PHE A 4 -29.42 -2.43 -9.52
CA PHE A 4 -30.39 -2.07 -8.48
C PHE A 4 -31.72 -1.62 -9.12
N ASN A 5 -32.77 -1.46 -8.30
CA ASN A 5 -34.09 -0.97 -8.74
C ASN A 5 -34.01 0.51 -9.15
N GLU A 6 -34.89 0.96 -10.05
CA GLU A 6 -34.84 2.34 -10.56
C GLU A 6 -35.00 3.40 -9.46
N GLU A 7 -35.86 3.12 -8.48
CA GLU A 7 -36.13 3.95 -7.32
C GLU A 7 -34.93 4.09 -6.38
N ASP A 8 -34.00 3.13 -6.45
CA ASP A 8 -32.75 3.14 -5.70
C ASP A 8 -31.61 3.83 -6.46
N SER A 9 -31.83 4.29 -7.69
CA SER A 9 -30.81 5.00 -8.47
C SER A 9 -30.51 6.39 -7.88
N ALA A 10 -29.27 6.84 -8.04
CA ALA A 10 -28.92 8.22 -7.68
C ALA A 10 -29.73 9.23 -8.51
N TYR A 11 -30.07 8.89 -9.76
CA TYR A 11 -30.92 9.76 -10.59
C TYR A 11 -32.34 9.92 -10.01
N ALA A 12 -32.99 8.83 -9.56
CA ALA A 12 -34.35 8.91 -9.00
C ALA A 12 -34.41 9.76 -7.72
N VAL A 13 -33.35 9.74 -6.91
CA VAL A 13 -33.31 10.49 -5.64
C VAL A 13 -32.78 11.92 -5.82
N TYR A 14 -31.70 12.10 -6.59
CA TYR A 14 -30.97 13.36 -6.69
C TYR A 14 -31.27 14.15 -7.96
N GLY A 15 -31.77 13.52 -9.02
CA GLY A 15 -32.06 14.16 -10.30
C GLY A 15 -30.79 14.81 -10.88
N ASP A 16 -30.86 16.11 -11.18
CA ASP A 16 -29.77 16.90 -11.74
C ASP A 16 -28.85 17.54 -10.69
N ARG A 17 -28.99 17.17 -9.41
CA ARG A 17 -28.13 17.64 -8.31
C ARG A 17 -26.79 16.93 -8.32
N ASP A 18 -25.99 17.19 -9.34
CA ASP A 18 -24.74 16.50 -9.61
C ASP A 18 -23.70 16.70 -8.47
N LYS A 19 -23.68 17.88 -7.84
CA LYS A 19 -22.84 18.15 -6.66
C LYS A 19 -23.16 17.20 -5.50
N ASP A 20 -24.44 16.90 -5.28
CA ASP A 20 -24.88 15.98 -4.22
C ASP A 20 -24.44 14.54 -4.54
N VAL A 21 -24.50 14.11 -5.81
CA VAL A 21 -24.07 12.78 -6.24
C VAL A 21 -22.55 12.61 -6.12
N ILE A 22 -21.77 13.64 -6.50
CA ILE A 22 -20.31 13.64 -6.31
C ILE A 22 -19.96 13.52 -4.83
N ALA A 23 -20.64 14.30 -3.98
CA ALA A 23 -20.44 14.25 -2.54
C ALA A 23 -20.85 12.89 -1.94
N LEU A 24 -21.90 12.27 -2.46
CA LEU A 24 -22.36 10.95 -2.07
C LEU A 24 -21.27 9.88 -2.34
N LEU A 25 -20.69 9.84 -3.55
CA LEU A 25 -19.60 8.93 -3.90
C LEU A 25 -18.34 9.16 -3.03
N ALA A 26 -17.93 10.42 -2.88
CA ALA A 26 -16.73 10.76 -2.11
C ALA A 26 -16.87 10.40 -0.63
N ASN A 27 -18.00 10.77 0.00
CA ASN A 27 -18.28 10.42 1.39
C ASN A 27 -18.43 8.90 1.58
N ARG A 28 -18.96 8.17 0.60
CA ARG A 28 -19.06 6.70 0.66
C ARG A 28 -17.68 6.06 0.76
N PHE A 29 -16.75 6.44 -0.11
CA PHE A 29 -15.39 5.91 -0.09
C PHE A 29 -14.64 6.26 1.20
N ILE A 30 -14.67 7.53 1.62
CA ILE A 30 -14.01 7.98 2.85
C ILE A 30 -14.60 7.31 4.08
N GLY A 31 -15.93 7.10 4.10
CA GLY A 31 -16.61 6.42 5.20
C GLY A 31 -16.29 4.92 5.30
N GLU A 32 -16.05 4.24 4.17
CA GLU A 32 -15.60 2.84 4.16
C GLU A 32 -14.10 2.69 4.43
N ASN A 33 -13.31 3.75 4.19
CA ASN A 33 -11.85 3.74 4.34
C ASN A 33 -11.41 4.89 5.26
N PRO A 34 -11.78 4.86 6.55
CA PRO A 34 -11.47 5.97 7.46
C PRO A 34 -9.97 6.16 7.63
N GLN A 35 -9.58 7.39 7.94
CA GLN A 35 -8.20 7.67 8.33
C GLN A 35 -7.86 6.92 9.62
N VAL A 36 -6.83 6.08 9.54
CA VAL A 36 -6.30 5.33 10.69
C VAL A 36 -4.77 5.30 10.66
N PRO A 37 -4.12 5.24 11.83
CA PRO A 37 -2.67 5.13 11.89
C PRO A 37 -2.19 3.73 11.49
N TYR A 38 -0.95 3.65 11.01
CA TYR A 38 -0.26 2.37 10.88
C TYR A 38 -0.18 1.63 12.22
N GLN A 39 -0.07 0.31 12.12
CA GLN A 39 0.05 -0.56 13.28
C GLN A 39 1.52 -0.87 13.53
N TYR A 40 1.97 -0.63 14.77
CA TYR A 40 3.31 -0.99 15.22
C TYR A 40 3.25 -2.33 15.94
N ARG A 41 4.04 -3.31 15.49
CA ARG A 41 4.08 -4.65 16.07
C ARG A 41 5.51 -5.05 16.39
N LEU A 42 5.67 -5.88 17.41
CA LEU A 42 6.94 -6.50 17.71
C LEU A 42 7.18 -7.71 16.79
N ASP A 43 8.39 -7.82 16.27
CA ASP A 43 8.87 -8.96 15.46
C ASP A 43 10.35 -9.26 15.81
N PHE A 44 10.86 -10.39 15.36
CA PHE A 44 12.17 -10.92 15.73
C PHE A 44 12.96 -11.38 14.51
N THR A 45 14.23 -10.99 14.41
CA THR A 45 15.11 -11.47 13.33
C THR A 45 15.45 -12.95 13.44
N THR A 46 15.20 -13.56 14.61
CA THR A 46 15.29 -15.02 14.84
C THR A 46 14.02 -15.77 14.44
N GLY A 47 12.93 -15.08 14.10
CA GLY A 47 11.68 -15.67 13.61
C GLY A 47 11.78 -16.26 12.20
N ILE A 48 10.65 -16.64 11.60
CA ILE A 48 10.58 -17.05 10.19
C ILE A 48 10.57 -15.80 9.31
N LEU A 49 11.71 -15.51 8.69
CA LEU A 49 11.89 -14.36 7.81
C LEU A 49 11.36 -14.62 6.39
N CYS A 50 11.16 -13.54 5.66
CA CYS A 50 10.86 -13.57 4.24
C CYS A 50 12.11 -13.32 3.40
N ASP A 51 12.14 -13.81 2.16
CA ASP A 51 13.04 -13.26 1.14
C ASP A 51 12.45 -12.00 0.47
N THR A 52 13.22 -11.38 -0.42
CA THR A 52 12.82 -10.16 -1.14
C THR A 52 11.67 -10.36 -2.13
N LYS A 53 11.20 -11.60 -2.32
CA LYS A 53 10.06 -11.97 -3.16
C LYS A 53 8.89 -12.52 -2.34
N GLY A 54 8.92 -12.34 -1.02
CA GLY A 54 7.83 -12.70 -0.11
C GLY A 54 7.76 -14.19 0.25
N TRP A 55 8.84 -14.94 0.09
CA TRP A 55 8.91 -16.33 0.55
C TRP A 55 9.25 -16.39 2.03
N TYR A 56 8.32 -16.85 2.86
CA TYR A 56 8.62 -17.25 4.24
C TYR A 56 9.53 -18.48 4.23
N LEU A 57 10.66 -18.41 4.94
CA LEU A 57 11.75 -19.37 4.90
C LEU A 57 11.75 -20.28 6.15
N PHE A 58 11.08 -21.42 6.08
CA PHE A 58 11.06 -22.43 7.14
C PHE A 58 12.26 -23.38 6.98
N ASP A 59 13.47 -22.86 7.15
CA ASP A 59 14.72 -23.62 7.01
C ASP A 59 15.11 -24.34 8.32
N PHE A 60 14.40 -25.42 8.62
CA PHE A 60 14.62 -26.18 9.86
C PHE A 60 15.90 -27.01 9.83
N ASN A 61 16.41 -27.36 8.65
CA ASN A 61 17.72 -27.99 8.48
C ASN A 61 18.84 -27.17 9.14
N ASN A 62 18.89 -25.87 8.85
CA ASN A 62 19.93 -25.00 9.41
C ASN A 62 19.64 -24.59 10.86
N ARG A 63 18.36 -24.45 11.22
CA ARG A 63 17.97 -24.10 12.61
C ARG A 63 18.21 -25.25 13.59
N PHE A 64 18.02 -26.49 13.13
CA PHE A 64 18.11 -27.68 13.97
C PHE A 64 19.01 -28.76 13.32
N PRO A 65 20.33 -28.51 13.24
CA PRO A 65 21.26 -29.45 12.59
C PRO A 65 21.35 -30.81 13.29
N ASN A 66 20.90 -30.90 14.55
CA ASN A 66 20.89 -32.13 15.34
C ASN A 66 19.54 -32.88 15.30
N ALA A 67 18.55 -32.39 14.53
CA ALA A 67 17.27 -33.08 14.35
C ALA A 67 17.50 -34.46 13.70
N GLN A 68 16.79 -35.46 14.20
CA GLN A 68 16.85 -36.83 13.72
C GLN A 68 15.86 -37.04 12.56
N ILE A 69 16.14 -38.03 11.70
CA ILE A 69 15.20 -38.41 10.63
C ILE A 69 13.89 -38.87 11.26
N GLY A 70 12.77 -38.36 10.76
CA GLY A 70 11.44 -38.56 11.31
C GLY A 70 11.00 -37.52 12.34
N ASP A 71 11.91 -36.66 12.81
CA ASP A 71 11.51 -35.49 13.61
C ASP A 71 10.63 -34.57 12.78
N ILE A 72 9.67 -33.92 13.44
CA ILE A 72 8.82 -32.91 12.83
C ILE A 72 9.01 -31.54 13.48
N CYS A 73 8.76 -30.51 12.69
CA CYS A 73 8.60 -29.14 13.17
C CYS A 73 7.26 -28.58 12.73
N TYR A 74 6.65 -27.79 13.61
CA TYR A 74 5.45 -27.01 13.33
C TYR A 74 5.84 -25.57 13.01
N GLY A 75 5.11 -24.97 12.07
CA GLY A 75 5.02 -23.52 11.89
C GLY A 75 3.57 -23.09 12.07
N ALA A 76 3.31 -22.03 12.84
CA ALA A 76 1.94 -21.54 13.08
C ALA A 76 1.85 -20.02 12.94
N GLY A 77 0.76 -19.53 12.35
CA GLY A 77 0.57 -18.10 12.07
C GLY A 77 -0.88 -17.77 11.72
N ASP A 78 -1.36 -16.61 12.14
CA ASP A 78 -2.68 -16.11 11.79
C ASP A 78 -2.60 -15.07 10.67
N LEU A 79 -3.45 -15.22 9.65
CA LEU A 79 -3.60 -14.26 8.57
C LEU A 79 -4.98 -13.63 8.61
N TYR A 80 -5.04 -12.30 8.75
CA TYR A 80 -6.30 -11.56 8.75
C TYR A 80 -6.81 -11.32 7.33
N SER A 81 -8.11 -11.48 7.11
CA SER A 81 -8.81 -11.10 5.88
C SER A 81 -10.01 -10.20 6.20
N HIS A 82 -10.15 -9.07 5.50
CA HIS A 82 -11.26 -8.12 5.71
C HIS A 82 -12.60 -8.72 5.28
N GLU A 83 -12.59 -9.43 4.17
CA GLU A 83 -13.73 -10.14 3.61
C GLU A 83 -13.35 -11.56 3.18
N GLN A 84 -14.35 -12.37 2.84
CA GLN A 84 -14.06 -13.70 2.32
C GLN A 84 -13.33 -13.60 0.98
N THR A 85 -12.07 -14.02 0.95
CA THR A 85 -11.17 -13.78 -0.19
C THR A 85 -10.59 -15.08 -0.72
N PRO A 86 -10.79 -15.41 -2.01
CA PRO A 86 -10.04 -16.49 -2.65
C PRO A 86 -8.57 -16.12 -2.75
N SER A 87 -7.71 -16.92 -2.12
CA SER A 87 -6.26 -16.73 -2.12
C SER A 87 -5.54 -17.95 -2.65
N ARG A 88 -4.42 -17.73 -3.33
CA ARG A 88 -3.58 -18.79 -3.87
C ARG A 88 -2.19 -18.69 -3.25
N PHE A 89 -1.70 -19.81 -2.74
CA PHE A 89 -0.37 -19.91 -2.15
C PHE A 89 0.51 -20.83 -3.00
N GLU A 90 1.81 -20.56 -2.94
CA GLU A 90 2.87 -21.35 -3.56
C GLU A 90 3.77 -21.90 -2.45
N VAL A 91 4.14 -23.18 -2.57
CA VAL A 91 4.97 -23.88 -1.59
C VAL A 91 6.08 -24.67 -2.27
N ARG A 92 7.27 -24.69 -1.66
CA ARG A 92 8.42 -25.52 -2.08
C ARG A 92 8.89 -26.36 -0.92
N CYS A 93 8.97 -27.66 -1.11
CA CYS A 93 9.13 -28.62 -0.03
C CYS A 93 10.53 -29.28 -0.07
N GLN A 94 11.22 -29.33 1.07
CA GLN A 94 12.51 -30.03 1.25
C GLN A 94 12.30 -31.45 1.74
N GLY A 95 11.26 -31.66 2.53
CA GLY A 95 10.70 -32.95 2.92
C GLY A 95 9.17 -32.90 2.86
N PRO A 96 8.47 -33.89 3.41
CA PRO A 96 7.02 -33.90 3.50
C PRO A 96 6.49 -32.61 4.16
N VAL A 97 5.42 -32.05 3.62
CA VAL A 97 4.74 -30.87 4.18
C VAL A 97 3.24 -31.08 4.16
N VAL A 98 2.58 -30.71 5.26
CA VAL A 98 1.12 -30.61 5.36
C VAL A 98 0.76 -29.22 5.85
N CYS A 99 -0.22 -28.58 5.21
CA CYS A 99 -0.75 -27.29 5.61
C CYS A 99 -2.22 -27.45 6.01
N TYR A 100 -2.54 -26.97 7.20
CA TYR A 100 -3.89 -26.83 7.71
C TYR A 100 -4.25 -25.36 7.80
N VAL A 101 -5.48 -25.01 7.43
CA VAL A 101 -6.03 -23.69 7.69
C VAL A 101 -7.39 -23.84 8.36
N ASN A 102 -7.58 -23.18 9.49
CA ASN A 102 -8.78 -23.27 10.31
C ASN A 102 -9.16 -24.72 10.67
N GLY A 103 -8.14 -25.57 10.88
CA GLY A 103 -8.31 -26.99 11.21
C GLY A 103 -8.50 -27.92 10.01
N GLU A 104 -8.68 -27.40 8.79
CA GLU A 104 -8.86 -28.22 7.58
C GLU A 104 -7.54 -28.39 6.83
N GLU A 105 -7.24 -29.62 6.40
CA GLU A 105 -6.09 -29.90 5.54
C GLU A 105 -6.34 -29.32 4.14
N VAL A 106 -5.53 -28.33 3.75
CA VAL A 106 -5.69 -27.62 2.47
C VAL A 106 -4.57 -27.94 1.48
N TYR A 107 -3.47 -28.51 1.97
CA TYR A 107 -2.36 -28.96 1.15
C TYR A 107 -1.58 -30.09 1.82
N ARG A 108 -1.12 -31.04 1.00
CA ARG A 108 -0.17 -32.09 1.36
C ARG A 108 0.78 -32.33 0.19
N SER A 109 2.08 -32.34 0.46
CA SER A 109 3.09 -32.66 -0.55
C SER A 109 2.88 -34.06 -1.11
N GLN A 110 3.15 -34.21 -2.40
CA GLN A 110 3.34 -35.52 -3.01
C GLN A 110 4.83 -35.85 -3.08
N PRO A 111 5.24 -37.12 -3.17
CA PRO A 111 6.65 -37.49 -3.24
C PRO A 111 7.46 -36.79 -4.35
N GLY A 112 6.80 -36.34 -5.43
CA GLY A 112 7.44 -35.56 -6.50
C GLY A 112 7.74 -34.10 -6.16
N ASP A 113 7.09 -33.54 -5.13
CA ASP A 113 7.24 -32.15 -4.69
C ASP A 113 8.43 -31.98 -3.71
N GLU A 114 8.84 -33.08 -3.07
CA GLU A 114 9.79 -33.14 -1.96
C GLU A 114 11.23 -33.14 -2.47
N SER A 115 11.62 -32.12 -3.24
CA SER A 115 12.99 -32.02 -3.77
C SER A 115 13.50 -30.59 -3.96
N PHE A 116 12.76 -29.56 -3.52
CA PHE A 116 12.96 -28.13 -3.81
C PHE A 116 13.02 -27.71 -5.28
N LYS A 117 13.01 -28.68 -6.22
CA LYS A 117 13.11 -28.43 -7.67
C LYS A 117 11.79 -27.97 -8.27
N THR A 118 10.68 -28.24 -7.59
CA THR A 118 9.33 -27.95 -8.05
C THR A 118 8.62 -27.06 -7.02
N SER A 119 7.62 -26.33 -7.51
CA SER A 119 6.72 -25.55 -6.66
C SER A 119 5.32 -26.12 -6.84
N ALA A 120 4.61 -26.31 -5.73
CA ALA A 120 3.21 -26.69 -5.74
C ALA A 120 2.35 -25.46 -5.39
N PHE A 121 1.08 -25.52 -5.79
CA PHE A 121 0.11 -24.47 -5.50
C PHE A 121 -1.11 -25.07 -4.83
N PHE A 122 -1.68 -24.33 -3.88
CA PHE A 122 -3.01 -24.60 -3.35
C PHE A 122 -3.83 -23.32 -3.29
N SER A 123 -5.15 -23.46 -3.32
CA SER A 123 -6.09 -22.36 -3.25
C SER A 123 -7.03 -22.57 -2.08
N ILE A 124 -7.31 -21.49 -1.37
CA ILE A 124 -8.19 -21.47 -0.20
C ILE A 124 -9.07 -20.22 -0.25
N ALA A 125 -10.30 -20.32 0.24
CA ALA A 125 -11.09 -19.14 0.56
C ALA A 125 -10.78 -18.73 2.00
N LEU A 126 -10.01 -17.66 2.18
CA LEU A 126 -9.83 -17.06 3.50
C LEU A 126 -11.18 -16.55 3.98
N LEU A 127 -11.52 -16.84 5.24
CA LEU A 127 -12.70 -16.32 5.90
C LEU A 127 -12.43 -14.88 6.36
N SER A 128 -13.48 -14.06 6.44
CA SER A 128 -13.37 -12.75 7.10
C SER A 128 -12.94 -12.95 8.57
N GLY A 129 -11.97 -12.17 9.02
CA GLY A 129 -11.30 -12.33 10.30
C GLY A 129 -9.95 -13.06 10.21
N LEU A 130 -9.49 -13.60 11.33
CA LEU A 130 -8.25 -14.36 11.41
C LEU A 130 -8.42 -15.77 10.83
N ASN A 131 -7.47 -16.18 10.00
CA ASN A 131 -7.36 -17.52 9.45
C ASN A 131 -6.11 -18.17 10.04
N HIS A 132 -6.30 -19.27 10.75
CA HIS A 132 -5.24 -19.93 11.51
C HIS A 132 -4.50 -20.94 10.64
N PHE A 133 -3.22 -20.69 10.34
CA PHE A 133 -2.36 -21.58 9.57
C PHE A 133 -1.50 -22.42 10.51
N VAL A 134 -1.49 -23.74 10.27
CA VAL A 134 -0.56 -24.68 10.90
C VAL A 134 0.10 -25.50 9.80
N LEU A 135 1.42 -25.43 9.70
CA LEU A 135 2.22 -26.17 8.75
C LEU A 135 3.09 -27.16 9.51
N VAL A 136 3.17 -28.38 9.00
CA VAL A 136 3.98 -29.47 9.57
C VAL A 136 4.93 -29.96 8.52
N THR A 137 6.20 -30.14 8.87
CA THR A 137 7.19 -30.77 8.00
C THR A 137 8.02 -31.78 8.75
N GLU A 138 8.50 -32.80 8.03
CA GLU A 138 9.29 -33.90 8.57
C GLU A 138 10.73 -33.86 8.07
N LYS A 139 11.68 -34.14 8.96
CA LYS A 139 13.10 -34.29 8.66
C LYS A 139 13.32 -35.59 7.90
N THR A 140 13.89 -35.45 6.71
CA THR A 140 14.34 -36.57 5.88
C THR A 140 15.85 -36.49 5.63
N GLU A 141 16.39 -37.54 5.00
CA GLU A 141 17.79 -37.58 4.51
C GLU A 141 18.09 -36.43 3.53
N ILE A 142 17.10 -35.99 2.75
CA ILE A 142 17.29 -34.96 1.72
C ILE A 142 17.08 -33.54 2.26
N GLY A 143 16.26 -33.37 3.29
CA GLY A 143 16.08 -32.06 3.92
C GLY A 143 14.99 -31.97 4.96
N PHE A 144 14.82 -30.75 5.49
CA PHE A 144 13.89 -30.41 6.57
C PHE A 144 13.47 -28.97 6.45
N GLY A 145 12.20 -28.74 6.12
CA GLY A 145 11.70 -27.40 5.90
C GLY A 145 10.97 -27.23 4.57
N PHE A 146 10.59 -25.99 4.33
CA PHE A 146 9.87 -25.55 3.14
C PHE A 146 9.92 -24.03 3.00
N THR A 147 9.44 -23.52 1.87
CA THR A 147 9.13 -22.10 1.72
C THR A 147 7.67 -21.90 1.32
N LEU A 148 7.04 -20.84 1.83
CA LEU A 148 5.63 -20.51 1.55
C LEU A 148 5.49 -19.05 1.12
N ARG A 149 4.64 -18.76 0.13
CA ARG A 149 4.23 -17.38 -0.19
C ARG A 149 2.81 -17.32 -0.75
N ASN A 150 2.18 -16.14 -0.71
CA ASN A 150 1.05 -15.85 -1.61
C ASN A 150 1.58 -15.81 -3.06
N ALA A 151 0.76 -16.25 -4.03
CA ALA A 151 1.11 -16.26 -5.46
C ALA A 151 1.26 -14.86 -6.09
N LYS A 152 0.72 -13.82 -5.46
CA LYS A 152 0.83 -12.40 -5.84
C LYS A 152 1.40 -11.57 -4.68
N PRO A 153 2.58 -11.90 -4.14
CA PRO A 153 3.04 -11.34 -2.87
C PRO A 153 3.18 -9.81 -2.94
N GLN A 154 3.60 -9.26 -4.06
CA GLN A 154 3.71 -7.81 -4.25
C GLN A 154 2.37 -7.06 -4.07
N TRP A 155 1.24 -7.67 -4.46
CA TRP A 155 -0.09 -7.04 -4.46
C TRP A 155 -0.99 -7.53 -3.32
N GLU A 156 -0.74 -8.73 -2.84
CA GLU A 156 -1.43 -9.39 -1.73
C GLU A 156 -0.40 -9.86 -0.69
N PRO A 157 0.35 -8.93 -0.06
CA PRO A 157 1.39 -9.28 0.91
C PRO A 157 0.76 -9.98 2.11
N PRO A 158 1.11 -11.25 2.41
CA PRO A 158 0.53 -11.94 3.53
C PRO A 158 1.33 -11.61 4.80
N HIS A 159 0.82 -10.73 5.64
CA HIS A 159 1.42 -10.40 6.95
C HIS A 159 0.82 -11.30 8.03
N PHE A 160 1.58 -12.30 8.46
CA PHE A 160 1.15 -13.22 9.52
C PHE A 160 1.36 -12.63 10.91
N LEU A 161 0.52 -13.04 11.85
CA LEU A 161 0.61 -12.72 13.27
C LEU A 161 0.86 -13.98 14.09
N SER A 162 1.50 -13.82 15.25
CA SER A 162 1.66 -14.92 16.20
C SER A 162 0.29 -15.37 16.74
N PRO A 163 -0.03 -16.68 16.66
CA PRO A 163 -1.28 -17.23 17.18
C PRO A 163 -1.19 -17.57 18.69
N ILE A 164 0.00 -17.48 19.29
CA ILE A 164 0.21 -17.82 20.71
C ILE A 164 -0.44 -16.75 21.60
N PRO A 165 -1.34 -17.11 22.54
CA PRO A 165 -2.08 -16.16 23.37
C PRO A 165 -1.21 -15.13 24.12
N GLU A 166 -0.10 -15.57 24.71
CA GLU A 166 0.84 -14.73 25.47
C GLU A 166 1.65 -13.79 24.55
N ARG A 167 1.57 -14.01 23.24
CA ARG A 167 2.29 -13.26 22.20
C ARG A 167 1.34 -12.46 21.31
N LYS A 168 0.08 -12.29 21.76
CA LYS A 168 -0.97 -11.68 20.96
C LYS A 168 -0.54 -10.33 20.42
N GLY A 169 -0.53 -10.23 19.09
CA GLY A 169 -0.21 -9.01 18.36
C GLY A 169 1.22 -8.91 17.85
N GLN A 170 2.10 -9.86 18.19
CA GLN A 170 3.41 -10.00 17.54
C GLN A 170 3.23 -10.37 16.06
N ALA A 171 4.12 -9.86 15.21
CA ALA A 171 4.15 -10.21 13.79
C ALA A 171 4.97 -11.48 13.56
N GLY A 172 4.76 -12.10 12.39
CA GLY A 172 5.49 -13.28 11.93
C GLY A 172 4.87 -14.62 12.35
N PHE A 173 5.39 -15.69 11.77
CA PHE A 173 5.11 -17.05 12.21
C PHE A 173 5.90 -17.40 13.48
N VAL A 174 5.31 -18.24 14.31
CA VAL A 174 6.04 -19.00 15.33
C VAL A 174 6.40 -20.38 14.79
N TYR A 175 7.45 -20.99 15.33
CA TYR A 175 7.84 -22.35 14.99
C TYR A 175 8.27 -23.16 16.20
N SER A 176 8.06 -24.47 16.17
CA SER A 176 8.42 -25.36 17.28
C SER A 176 9.88 -25.82 17.22
N GLU A 177 10.39 -26.31 18.34
CA GLU A 177 11.53 -27.24 18.33
C GLU A 177 11.19 -28.55 17.57
N PRO A 178 12.19 -29.37 17.18
CA PRO A 178 11.97 -30.69 16.63
C PRO A 178 11.32 -31.62 17.67
N VAL A 179 10.23 -32.28 17.29
CA VAL A 179 9.50 -33.22 18.15
C VAL A 179 9.14 -34.49 17.38
N GLN A 180 8.76 -35.54 18.10
CA GLN A 180 8.20 -36.74 17.46
C GLN A 180 6.75 -36.51 17.04
N TRP A 181 6.33 -37.17 15.96
CA TRP A 181 4.93 -37.10 15.52
C TRP A 181 3.97 -37.57 16.62
N ASN A 182 3.02 -36.71 16.96
CA ASN A 182 1.96 -36.99 17.94
C ASN A 182 0.63 -36.41 17.45
N THR A 183 -0.35 -37.27 17.20
CA THR A 183 -1.67 -36.86 16.73
C THR A 183 -2.41 -35.95 17.71
N ASP A 184 -2.29 -36.18 19.02
CA ASP A 184 -2.95 -35.34 20.02
C ASP A 184 -2.24 -34.00 20.16
N GLY A 185 -0.92 -33.97 19.99
CA GLY A 185 -0.14 -32.72 19.90
C GLY A 185 -0.59 -31.85 18.71
N LEU A 186 -0.74 -32.44 17.52
CA LEU A 186 -1.27 -31.73 16.35
C LEU A 186 -2.68 -31.18 16.61
N LYS A 187 -3.60 -31.98 17.19
CA LYS A 187 -4.95 -31.50 17.53
C LYS A 187 -4.93 -30.34 18.52
N SER A 188 -4.04 -30.39 19.51
CA SER A 188 -3.84 -29.30 20.48
C SER A 188 -3.46 -28.00 19.78
N ILE A 189 -2.46 -28.05 18.90
CA ILE A 189 -1.99 -26.90 18.12
C ILE A 189 -3.08 -26.36 17.18
N LEU A 190 -3.79 -27.24 16.47
CA LEU A 190 -4.92 -26.85 15.62
C LEU A 190 -6.07 -26.18 16.40
N SER A 191 -6.19 -26.48 17.69
CA SER A 191 -7.15 -25.82 18.59
C SER A 191 -6.63 -24.54 19.25
N GLY A 192 -5.40 -24.12 18.93
CA GLY A 192 -4.76 -22.91 19.47
C GLY A 192 -4.08 -23.09 20.83
N CYS A 193 -3.74 -24.33 21.22
CA CYS A 193 -3.02 -24.62 22.46
C CYS A 193 -1.54 -24.93 22.18
N TYR A 194 -0.63 -24.30 22.93
CA TYR A 194 0.81 -24.25 22.64
C TYR A 194 1.72 -24.68 23.80
N ASP A 195 1.17 -25.20 24.91
CA ASP A 195 1.87 -25.32 26.20
C ASP A 195 2.93 -26.43 26.29
N ASP A 196 2.83 -27.47 25.45
CA ASP A 196 3.59 -28.73 25.65
C ASP A 196 4.96 -28.78 24.97
N ILE A 197 5.29 -27.81 24.10
CA ILE A 197 6.54 -27.80 23.33
C ILE A 197 7.12 -26.39 23.29
N ALA A 198 8.43 -26.27 23.10
CA ALA A 198 9.05 -24.97 22.97
C ALA A 198 8.73 -24.30 21.62
N TRP A 199 8.37 -23.00 21.70
CA TRP A 199 8.09 -22.16 20.54
C TRP A 199 9.06 -21.00 20.40
N TYR A 200 9.48 -20.77 19.17
CA TYR A 200 10.38 -19.71 18.73
C TYR A 200 9.63 -18.70 17.84
N PRO A 201 10.11 -17.44 17.74
CA PRO A 201 11.28 -16.86 18.42
C PRO A 201 11.11 -16.84 19.95
N ARG A 202 12.22 -16.78 20.71
CA ARG A 202 12.17 -16.70 22.17
C ARG A 202 11.90 -15.25 22.58
N ASN A 203 11.00 -15.06 23.54
CA ASN A 203 10.64 -13.75 24.08
C ASN A 203 11.34 -13.44 25.41
N GLU A 204 12.47 -14.08 25.66
CA GLU A 204 13.26 -13.89 26.88
C GLU A 204 14.73 -14.19 26.60
N TYR A 205 15.61 -13.54 27.37
CA TYR A 205 17.04 -13.80 27.30
C TYR A 205 17.37 -15.10 28.04
N ASP A 206 18.00 -16.07 27.37
CA ASP A 206 18.46 -17.31 28.01
C ASP A 206 19.36 -17.06 29.23
N LYS A 207 20.19 -16.00 29.16
CA LYS A 207 20.99 -15.46 30.27
C LYS A 207 21.09 -13.94 30.16
N THR A 208 20.63 -13.21 31.17
CA THR A 208 20.77 -11.75 31.24
C THR A 208 22.23 -11.37 31.51
N GLN A 209 22.86 -10.67 30.56
CA GLN A 209 24.25 -10.21 30.71
C GLN A 209 24.38 -8.95 31.56
N SER A 210 23.29 -8.20 31.73
CA SER A 210 23.20 -7.00 32.56
C SER A 210 21.76 -6.78 33.02
N ASP A 211 21.59 -6.19 34.20
CA ASP A 211 20.31 -5.72 34.72
C ASP A 211 19.86 -4.40 34.08
N CYS A 212 20.78 -3.65 33.45
CA CYS A 212 20.50 -2.37 32.83
C CYS A 212 20.09 -2.54 31.36
N PRO A 213 18.88 -2.10 30.94
CA PRO A 213 18.34 -2.33 29.60
C PRO A 213 19.25 -1.86 28.46
N ILE A 214 19.86 -0.68 28.56
CA ILE A 214 20.70 -0.13 27.49
C ILE A 214 21.95 -1.00 27.30
N THR A 215 22.61 -1.41 28.40
CA THR A 215 23.74 -2.34 28.32
C THR A 215 23.31 -3.71 27.80
N ARG A 216 22.14 -4.21 28.22
CA ARG A 216 21.60 -5.51 27.80
C ARG A 216 21.29 -5.54 26.30
N ILE A 217 20.73 -4.48 25.74
CA ILE A 217 20.35 -4.38 24.31
C ILE A 217 21.56 -4.11 23.41
N PHE A 218 22.45 -3.19 23.79
CA PHE A 218 23.56 -2.73 22.92
C PHE A 218 24.93 -3.32 23.26
N GLY A 219 25.03 -4.07 24.36
CA GLY A 219 26.27 -4.70 24.83
C GLY A 219 27.18 -3.77 25.62
N SER A 220 28.05 -4.36 26.44
CA SER A 220 28.95 -3.64 27.36
C SER A 220 29.99 -2.76 26.66
N SER A 221 30.42 -3.13 25.45
CA SER A 221 31.41 -2.40 24.66
C SER A 221 30.85 -1.22 23.87
N SER A 222 29.53 -1.01 23.85
CA SER A 222 28.91 0.09 23.10
C SER A 222 29.12 1.45 23.80
N GLN A 223 29.14 2.52 23.00
CA GLN A 223 29.25 3.90 23.46
C GLN A 223 28.39 4.84 22.59
N GLY A 224 27.98 5.98 23.13
CA GLY A 224 27.16 6.98 22.45
C GLY A 224 25.91 7.36 23.25
N THR A 225 24.88 7.88 22.59
CA THR A 225 23.59 8.21 23.23
C THR A 225 22.48 7.28 22.74
N ALA A 226 21.82 6.58 23.65
CA ALA A 226 20.58 5.86 23.36
C ALA A 226 19.37 6.78 23.52
N VAL A 227 18.39 6.68 22.62
CA VAL A 227 17.08 7.33 22.80
C VAL A 227 16.08 6.25 23.20
N LEU A 228 15.34 6.53 24.27
CA LEU A 228 14.25 5.71 24.75
C LEU A 228 12.93 6.43 24.50
N LYS A 229 11.88 5.67 24.16
CA LYS A 229 10.53 6.19 23.93
C LYS A 229 9.50 5.42 24.72
N SER A 230 8.56 6.16 25.30
CA SER A 230 7.35 5.66 25.94
C SER A 230 6.24 6.70 25.82
N GLY A 231 5.06 6.38 26.35
CA GLY A 231 3.96 7.31 26.49
C GLY A 231 3.05 6.95 27.65
N PHE A 232 2.16 7.86 27.99
CA PHE A 232 1.14 7.66 29.01
C PHE A 232 -0.13 8.44 28.64
N VAL A 233 -1.25 8.08 29.26
CA VAL A 233 -2.54 8.73 29.00
C VAL A 233 -3.13 9.23 30.31
N LEU A 234 -3.63 10.47 30.29
CA LEU A 234 -4.37 11.06 31.39
C LEU A 234 -5.83 11.28 30.99
N ASP A 235 -6.74 10.96 31.92
CA ASP A 235 -8.18 11.18 31.76
C ASP A 235 -8.55 12.66 31.74
N LYS A 236 -7.81 13.47 32.49
CA LYS A 236 -7.99 14.92 32.63
C LYS A 236 -6.68 15.57 33.02
N ALA A 237 -6.69 16.90 33.05
CA ALA A 237 -5.53 17.66 33.50
C ALA A 237 -5.19 17.35 34.96
N LYS A 238 -3.93 16.95 35.24
CA LYS A 238 -3.43 16.63 36.58
C LYS A 238 -1.96 17.04 36.74
N THR A 239 -1.59 17.45 37.95
CA THR A 239 -0.19 17.56 38.33
C THR A 239 0.37 16.16 38.50
N VAL A 240 1.46 15.87 37.81
CA VAL A 240 2.14 14.59 37.84
C VAL A 240 3.52 14.82 38.43
N HIS A 241 3.84 14.06 39.47
CA HIS A 241 5.20 13.92 39.96
C HIS A 241 5.97 13.03 39.00
N VAL A 242 7.05 13.57 38.45
CA VAL A 242 7.93 12.91 37.50
C VAL A 242 9.26 12.68 38.19
N ALA A 243 9.63 11.41 38.36
CA ALA A 243 10.89 11.02 38.97
C ALA A 243 11.71 10.17 37.99
N GLY A 244 12.99 10.50 37.86
CA GLY A 244 13.94 9.78 37.03
C GLY A 244 15.24 9.51 37.78
N LYS A 245 15.83 8.32 37.61
CA LYS A 245 17.13 7.97 38.17
C LYS A 245 18.02 7.39 37.09
N SER A 246 19.26 7.88 37.03
CA SER A 246 20.25 7.39 36.07
C SER A 246 21.66 7.43 36.67
N LYS A 247 22.53 6.56 36.17
CA LYS A 247 23.97 6.54 36.49
C LYS A 247 24.80 7.38 35.51
N THR A 248 24.20 7.84 34.42
CA THR A 248 24.88 8.55 33.33
C THR A 248 24.12 9.82 32.94
N GLN A 249 24.75 10.68 32.11
CA GLN A 249 24.12 11.89 31.59
C GLN A 249 22.81 11.55 30.88
N THR A 250 21.73 12.14 31.37
CA THR A 250 20.37 11.84 30.94
C THR A 250 19.58 13.14 30.74
N ARG A 251 18.82 13.20 29.65
CA ARG A 251 17.87 14.29 29.34
C ARG A 251 16.49 13.70 29.12
N ILE A 252 15.47 14.28 29.74
CA ILE A 252 14.06 13.89 29.57
C ILE A 252 13.33 14.97 28.78
N PHE A 253 12.62 14.54 27.75
CA PHE A 253 11.68 15.34 26.99
C PHE A 253 10.28 14.77 27.16
N ILE A 254 9.30 15.64 27.43
CA ILE A 254 7.88 15.26 27.46
C ILE A 254 7.14 16.17 26.50
N ASP A 255 6.43 15.56 25.55
CA ASP A 255 5.77 16.24 24.43
C ASP A 255 6.71 17.16 23.63
N GLY A 256 7.97 16.74 23.50
CA GLY A 256 9.01 17.45 22.77
C GLY A 256 9.74 18.54 23.56
N GLU A 257 9.27 18.89 24.76
CA GLU A 257 9.89 19.91 25.60
C GLU A 257 10.90 19.30 26.58
N LEU A 258 12.10 19.89 26.69
CA LEU A 258 13.09 19.48 27.70
C LEU A 258 12.55 19.76 29.10
N ARG A 259 12.36 18.70 29.89
CA ARG A 259 11.85 18.80 31.27
C ARG A 259 12.94 18.67 32.32
N GLY A 260 13.98 17.87 32.05
CA GLY A 260 15.05 17.63 33.00
C GLY A 260 16.35 17.18 32.35
N GLU A 261 17.47 17.52 32.98
CA GLU A 261 18.82 17.10 32.61
C GLU A 261 19.67 16.87 33.87
N TRP A 262 20.34 15.73 33.97
CA TRP A 262 21.22 15.40 35.09
C TRP A 262 22.29 14.37 34.69
N GLN A 263 23.35 14.27 35.49
CA GLN A 263 24.58 13.53 35.14
C GLN A 263 24.75 12.22 35.92
N ASN A 264 24.28 12.17 37.17
CA ASN A 264 24.21 10.99 38.03
C ASN A 264 23.24 11.29 39.20
N GLY A 265 22.44 10.30 39.61
CA GLY A 265 21.52 10.39 40.73
C GLY A 265 20.07 10.48 40.31
N THR A 266 19.26 11.14 41.12
CA THR A 266 17.82 11.27 40.94
C THR A 266 17.46 12.70 40.54
N TRP A 267 16.52 12.84 39.62
CA TRP A 267 15.88 14.09 39.25
C TRP A 267 14.38 13.95 39.47
N GLU A 268 13.75 14.98 40.04
CA GLU A 268 12.31 15.01 40.31
C GLU A 268 11.72 16.36 39.96
N SER A 269 10.47 16.38 39.50
CA SER A 269 9.72 17.60 39.23
C SER A 269 8.20 17.35 39.31
N GLU A 270 7.44 18.39 39.63
CA GLU A 270 5.98 18.38 39.49
C GLU A 270 5.59 19.14 38.22
N ILE A 271 4.89 18.47 37.31
CA ILE A 271 4.51 19.02 36.01
C ILE A 271 3.00 18.92 35.84
N MET A 272 2.39 20.04 35.45
CA MET A 272 0.99 20.12 35.10
C MET A 272 0.78 19.61 33.67
N PHE A 273 0.02 18.53 33.49
CA PHE A 273 -0.36 18.02 32.18
C PHE A 273 -1.84 18.24 31.89
N HIS A 274 -2.20 18.32 30.62
CA HIS A 274 -3.59 18.28 30.17
C HIS A 274 -4.11 16.84 30.11
N GLY A 275 -5.41 16.63 29.88
CA GLY A 275 -5.93 15.29 29.57
C GLY A 275 -5.56 14.89 28.15
N GLY A 276 -5.27 13.60 27.93
CA GLY A 276 -4.88 13.07 26.63
C GLY A 276 -3.64 12.18 26.68
N SER A 277 -3.09 11.89 25.50
CA SER A 277 -1.88 11.09 25.34
C SER A 277 -0.64 11.99 25.36
N HIS A 278 0.38 11.54 26.07
CA HIS A 278 1.67 12.23 26.21
C HIS A 278 2.81 11.32 25.79
N ASN A 279 3.83 11.89 25.14
CA ASN A 279 5.03 11.18 24.73
C ASN A 279 6.20 11.49 25.66
N VAL A 280 6.94 10.46 26.05
CA VAL A 280 8.17 10.58 26.84
C VAL A 280 9.35 10.11 26.00
N LEU A 281 10.35 10.97 25.85
CA LEU A 281 11.63 10.65 25.22
C LEU A 281 12.76 10.88 26.19
N ILE A 282 13.72 9.95 26.21
CA ILE A 282 14.84 10.01 27.14
C ILE A 282 16.13 9.74 26.38
N LEU A 283 17.05 10.68 26.47
CA LEU A 283 18.38 10.56 25.88
C LEU A 283 19.33 10.18 27.01
N CYS A 284 19.94 9.01 26.93
CA CYS A 284 20.84 8.47 27.95
C CYS A 284 22.21 8.17 27.34
N GLU A 285 23.26 8.79 27.86
CA GLU A 285 24.63 8.54 27.44
C GLU A 285 25.13 7.20 27.99
N LYS A 286 25.84 6.46 27.16
CA LYS A 286 26.55 5.23 27.52
C LYS A 286 28.01 5.33 27.15
N LYS A 287 28.87 4.92 28.08
CA LYS A 287 30.31 4.73 27.86
C LYS A 287 30.63 3.24 27.77
N ALA A 288 31.65 2.92 26.99
CA ALA A 288 32.15 1.55 26.86
C ALA A 288 32.68 1.05 28.21
N GLY A 289 32.27 -0.15 28.61
CA GLY A 289 32.63 -0.78 29.89
C GLY A 289 31.80 -0.31 31.09
N GLU A 290 30.93 0.68 30.93
CA GLU A 290 30.04 1.17 32.00
C GLU A 290 28.60 0.65 31.84
N GLU A 291 27.94 0.41 32.96
CA GLU A 291 26.50 0.11 32.98
C GLU A 291 25.68 1.38 32.76
N ALA A 292 24.82 1.36 31.74
CA ALA A 292 23.89 2.44 31.44
C ALA A 292 22.46 1.92 31.58
N GLY A 293 21.69 2.54 32.45
CA GLY A 293 20.33 2.14 32.77
C GLY A 293 19.59 3.32 33.39
N PHE A 294 18.28 3.20 33.44
CA PHE A 294 17.41 4.30 33.78
C PHE A 294 16.14 3.78 34.45
N ASP A 295 15.73 4.43 35.54
CA ASP A 295 14.46 4.20 36.22
C ASP A 295 13.59 5.46 36.06
N PHE A 296 12.30 5.28 35.79
CA PHE A 296 11.35 6.40 35.66
C PHE A 296 9.98 6.05 36.15
N GLN A 297 9.41 6.99 36.88
CA GLN A 297 8.13 6.86 37.51
C GLN A 297 7.35 8.14 37.30
N LEU A 298 6.07 7.95 37.03
CA LEU A 298 5.07 9.01 36.96
C LEU A 298 4.05 8.69 38.04
N GLU A 299 3.76 9.64 38.91
CA GLU A 299 2.79 9.48 39.98
C GLU A 299 1.83 10.66 40.01
N THR A 300 0.55 10.38 40.26
CA THR A 300 -0.46 11.41 40.50
C THR A 300 -1.45 10.91 41.54
N ASP A 301 -1.89 11.78 42.44
CA ASP A 301 -2.82 11.43 43.53
C ASP A 301 -2.37 10.22 44.37
N GLY A 302 -1.05 10.01 44.52
CA GLY A 302 -0.47 8.87 45.24
C GLY A 302 -0.54 7.52 44.50
N SER A 303 -0.84 7.53 43.19
CA SER A 303 -0.90 6.33 42.35
C SER A 303 0.05 6.44 41.15
N ALA A 304 0.72 5.34 40.81
CA ALA A 304 1.58 5.26 39.64
C ALA A 304 0.77 5.32 38.33
N ILE A 305 1.26 6.09 37.36
CA ILE A 305 0.71 6.17 36.01
C ILE A 305 1.46 5.13 35.15
N PRO A 306 0.74 4.18 34.53
CA PRO A 306 1.38 3.17 33.69
C PRO A 306 1.93 3.82 32.41
N LEU A 307 3.12 3.37 32.06
CA LEU A 307 3.77 3.69 30.78
C LEU A 307 3.37 2.66 29.73
N ASN A 308 3.36 3.09 28.47
CA ASN A 308 3.03 2.24 27.33
C ASN A 308 3.93 2.59 26.14
N ALA A 309 4.59 1.57 25.57
CA ALA A 309 5.39 1.70 24.35
C ALA A 309 4.55 1.91 23.09
N GLY A 310 3.25 1.57 23.11
CA GLY A 310 2.35 1.72 21.97
C GLY A 310 2.61 0.71 20.83
N VAL A 311 3.19 -0.45 21.15
CA VAL A 311 3.53 -1.52 20.20
C VAL A 311 2.74 -2.78 20.54
N LYS A 312 2.02 -3.33 19.57
CA LYS A 312 1.26 -4.58 19.73
C LYS A 312 2.22 -5.76 19.89
N GLY A 313 1.88 -6.68 20.79
CA GLY A 313 2.72 -7.85 21.10
C GLY A 313 3.92 -7.54 21.99
N TYR A 314 3.96 -6.37 22.63
CA TYR A 314 5.01 -5.99 23.58
C TYR A 314 4.40 -5.40 24.86
N GLU A 315 4.72 -6.01 25.99
CA GLU A 315 4.23 -5.57 27.31
C GLU A 315 5.18 -4.62 28.03
N GLY A 316 6.40 -4.43 27.51
CA GLY A 316 7.39 -3.55 28.13
C GLY A 316 7.06 -2.07 27.96
N SER A 317 7.51 -1.27 28.92
CA SER A 317 7.19 0.16 28.99
C SER A 317 7.99 1.02 28.02
N TRP A 318 9.13 0.53 27.52
CA TRP A 318 10.12 1.34 26.80
C TRP A 318 10.56 0.70 25.48
N LEU A 319 10.71 1.54 24.47
CA LEU A 319 11.40 1.25 23.23
C LEU A 319 12.76 1.95 23.21
N TYR A 320 13.69 1.40 22.44
CA TYR A 320 15.07 1.85 22.36
C TYR A 320 15.46 1.99 20.90
N THR A 321 16.11 3.08 20.49
CA THR A 321 16.61 3.24 19.11
C THR A 321 17.84 2.36 18.85
N GLY A 322 18.82 2.85 18.08
CA GLY A 322 20.22 2.47 18.24
C GLY A 322 20.99 3.47 19.11
N MET A 323 22.31 3.42 18.98
CA MET A 323 23.24 4.37 19.60
C MET A 323 23.60 5.47 18.60
N PHE A 324 23.45 6.72 19.01
CA PHE A 324 23.85 7.91 18.26
C PHE A 324 25.24 8.39 18.70
N GLY A 325 26.02 8.89 17.73
CA GLY A 325 27.28 9.57 17.99
C GLY A 325 27.04 11.03 18.37
N ASP A 326 27.89 11.92 17.86
CA ASP A 326 27.78 13.36 18.12
C ASP A 326 26.52 13.98 17.50
N HIS A 327 25.98 13.38 16.44
CA HIS A 327 24.77 13.83 15.78
C HIS A 327 23.57 13.00 16.23
N ILE A 328 22.77 13.58 17.13
CA ILE A 328 21.49 13.01 17.58
C ILE A 328 20.37 13.65 16.75
N PRO A 329 19.42 12.87 16.20
CA PRO A 329 18.29 13.42 15.49
C PRO A 329 17.50 14.45 16.33
N PRO A 330 16.92 15.49 15.70
CA PRO A 330 16.07 16.44 16.41
C PRO A 330 14.92 15.73 17.15
N VAL A 331 14.61 16.19 18.37
CA VAL A 331 13.54 15.60 19.20
C VAL A 331 12.20 15.47 18.46
N PRO A 332 11.73 16.44 17.65
CA PRO A 332 10.50 16.26 16.87
C PRO A 332 10.51 15.05 15.93
N ASP A 333 11.66 14.71 15.33
CA ASP A 333 11.79 13.55 14.45
C ASP A 333 11.79 12.21 15.24
N LEU A 334 12.20 12.24 16.50
CA LEU A 334 12.20 11.09 17.42
C LEU A 334 10.82 10.85 18.05
N LEU A 335 9.88 11.79 17.94
CA LEU A 335 8.50 11.60 18.42
C LEU A 335 7.70 10.69 17.48
N SER A 336 8.01 10.68 16.18
CA SER A 336 7.41 9.75 15.22
C SER A 336 8.21 8.46 15.15
N MET A 337 7.52 7.34 14.91
CA MET A 337 8.16 6.06 14.59
C MET A 337 8.13 5.79 13.07
N GLU A 338 7.77 6.76 12.23
CA GLU A 338 7.72 6.59 10.77
C GLU A 338 9.10 6.67 10.10
N LYS A 339 10.14 7.08 10.84
CA LYS A 339 11.49 7.36 10.32
C LYS A 339 12.53 6.38 10.85
N VAL A 340 13.54 6.14 10.03
CA VAL A 340 14.80 5.51 10.43
C VAL A 340 15.87 6.56 10.68
N TYR A 341 16.92 6.19 11.41
CA TYR A 341 17.92 7.13 11.87
C TYR A 341 19.34 6.63 11.60
N ASP A 342 20.27 7.54 11.33
CA ASP A 342 21.68 7.22 11.20
C ASP A 342 22.31 7.03 12.58
N GLY A 343 22.65 5.79 12.92
CA GLY A 343 23.35 5.44 14.16
C GLY A 343 24.85 5.19 13.95
N ILE A 344 25.57 4.99 15.05
CA ILE A 344 27.04 4.72 15.03
C ILE A 344 27.38 3.48 14.19
N ASN A 345 26.53 2.46 14.24
CA ASN A 345 26.73 1.18 13.55
C ASN A 345 25.87 1.06 12.27
N GLY A 346 25.55 2.20 11.63
CA GLY A 346 24.66 2.28 10.49
C GLY A 346 23.22 2.61 10.88
N THR A 347 22.29 2.44 9.94
CA THR A 347 20.88 2.76 10.13
C THR A 347 20.28 1.98 11.30
N CYS A 348 19.62 2.69 12.21
CA CYS A 348 18.95 2.11 13.35
C CYS A 348 17.48 2.53 13.41
N TYR A 349 16.71 1.73 14.13
CA TYR A 349 15.28 1.89 14.34
C TYR A 349 14.89 1.38 15.74
N TRP A 350 13.63 1.51 16.11
CA TRP A 350 13.11 1.15 17.43
C TRP A 350 13.15 -0.38 17.68
N LYS A 351 13.63 -0.75 18.86
CA LYS A 351 13.77 -2.11 19.41
C LYS A 351 13.09 -2.19 20.77
N ALA A 352 12.73 -3.41 21.17
CA ALA A 352 12.32 -3.70 22.53
C ALA A 352 13.50 -4.24 23.35
N ASP A 353 13.32 -4.30 24.67
CA ASP A 353 14.26 -4.94 25.60
C ASP A 353 14.04 -6.46 25.63
N LEU A 354 14.14 -7.06 24.43
CA LEU A 354 13.99 -8.47 24.15
C LEU A 354 15.04 -8.89 23.11
N PRO A 355 15.52 -10.15 23.14
CA PRO A 355 16.54 -10.61 22.21
C PRO A 355 16.07 -10.47 20.75
N ASP A 356 16.94 -9.96 19.89
CA ASP A 356 16.72 -9.89 18.43
C ASP A 356 15.42 -9.22 17.98
N SER A 357 14.86 -8.36 18.84
CA SER A 357 13.53 -7.79 18.66
C SER A 357 13.56 -6.41 18.02
N PHE A 358 12.57 -6.15 17.17
CA PHE A 358 12.39 -4.87 16.47
C PHE A 358 10.91 -4.50 16.43
N VAL A 359 10.65 -3.20 16.49
CA VAL A 359 9.34 -2.66 16.12
C VAL A 359 9.24 -2.68 14.59
N ARG A 360 8.06 -3.05 14.08
CA ARG A 360 7.76 -3.00 12.66
C ARG A 360 6.44 -2.29 12.37
N ILE A 361 6.37 -1.61 11.23
CA ILE A 361 5.18 -0.88 10.76
C ILE A 361 4.39 -1.75 9.78
N PHE A 362 3.07 -1.84 9.96
CA PHE A 362 2.16 -2.56 9.07
C PHE A 362 0.98 -1.70 8.64
N ALA A 363 0.65 -1.77 7.34
CA ALA A 363 -0.56 -1.20 6.75
C ALA A 363 -1.68 -2.24 6.71
N GLU A 364 -2.44 -2.33 7.79
CA GLU A 364 -3.42 -3.41 7.99
C GLU A 364 -4.79 -3.15 7.37
N GLU A 365 -5.15 -1.88 7.14
CA GLU A 365 -6.42 -1.53 6.48
C GLU A 365 -6.48 -2.05 5.05
N GLU A 366 -7.68 -2.23 4.51
CA GLU A 366 -7.83 -2.71 3.15
C GLU A 366 -7.23 -1.73 2.14
N LEU A 367 -7.62 -0.45 2.22
CA LEU A 367 -7.14 0.59 1.30
C LEU A 367 -6.42 1.76 1.99
N TYR A 368 -6.84 2.23 3.18
CA TYR A 368 -6.21 3.44 3.76
C TYR A 368 -4.73 3.23 4.09
N GLY A 369 -3.87 4.17 3.72
CA GLY A 369 -2.42 4.08 3.96
C GLY A 369 -1.66 3.07 3.09
N LYS A 370 -2.25 2.52 2.03
CA LYS A 370 -1.57 1.61 1.09
C LYS A 370 -1.13 2.28 -0.20
N TRP A 371 0.07 1.93 -0.66
CA TRP A 371 0.57 2.38 -1.95
C TRP A 371 0.09 1.45 -3.08
N THR A 372 -1.00 1.82 -3.77
CA THR A 372 -1.48 1.07 -4.93
C THR A 372 -1.97 2.01 -6.04
N TYR A 373 -1.78 1.65 -7.31
CA TYR A 373 -2.25 2.51 -8.40
C TYR A 373 -3.76 2.87 -8.32
N PRO A 374 -4.69 1.97 -7.93
CA PRO A 374 -6.10 2.32 -7.83
C PRO A 374 -6.36 3.38 -6.75
N CYS A 375 -5.64 3.33 -5.63
CA CYS A 375 -5.68 4.37 -4.61
C CYS A 375 -5.15 5.71 -5.16
N GLY A 376 -4.07 5.70 -5.95
CA GLY A 376 -3.54 6.90 -6.60
C GLY A 376 -4.59 7.64 -7.43
N VAL A 377 -5.30 6.92 -8.30
CA VAL A 377 -6.41 7.48 -9.09
C VAL A 377 -7.54 7.96 -8.19
N THR A 378 -7.89 7.18 -7.18
CA THR A 378 -9.00 7.50 -6.30
C THR A 378 -8.76 8.81 -5.55
N LEU A 379 -7.59 8.94 -4.95
CA LEU A 379 -7.19 10.12 -4.18
C LEU A 379 -7.01 11.35 -5.06
N TYR A 380 -6.56 11.19 -6.31
CA TYR A 380 -6.53 12.29 -7.28
C TYR A 380 -7.93 12.86 -7.58
N GLY A 381 -8.92 11.97 -7.76
CA GLY A 381 -10.31 12.38 -7.94
C GLY A 381 -10.88 13.08 -6.70
N LEU A 382 -10.63 12.54 -5.51
CA LEU A 382 -11.07 13.13 -4.23
C LEU A 382 -10.43 14.50 -3.98
N LEU A 383 -9.13 14.65 -4.20
CA LEU A 383 -8.43 15.93 -4.05
C LEU A 383 -8.94 16.99 -5.05
N THR A 384 -9.31 16.56 -6.26
CA THR A 384 -9.91 17.47 -7.25
C THR A 384 -11.31 17.90 -6.82
N ALA A 385 -12.14 16.96 -6.36
CA ALA A 385 -13.48 17.25 -5.87
C ALA A 385 -13.49 18.09 -4.59
N SER A 386 -12.54 17.86 -3.68
CA SER A 386 -12.41 18.64 -2.44
C SER A 386 -12.21 20.13 -2.73
N ARG A 387 -11.38 20.44 -3.71
CA ARG A 387 -11.17 21.82 -4.18
C ARG A 387 -12.41 22.41 -4.82
N TYR A 388 -13.04 21.68 -5.75
CA TYR A 388 -14.19 22.18 -6.48
C TYR A 388 -15.41 22.41 -5.58
N LEU A 389 -15.62 21.54 -4.58
CA LEU A 389 -16.73 21.62 -3.62
C LEU A 389 -16.37 22.34 -2.31
N ASN A 390 -15.15 22.87 -2.17
CA ASN A 390 -14.63 23.51 -0.95
C ASN A 390 -14.76 22.63 0.32
N ARG A 391 -14.41 21.35 0.22
CA ARG A 391 -14.43 20.36 1.32
C ARG A 391 -13.03 20.16 1.89
N THR A 392 -12.67 20.97 2.89
CA THR A 392 -11.35 20.93 3.54
C THR A 392 -11.06 19.62 4.23
N ASP A 393 -12.09 18.92 4.72
CA ASP A 393 -11.99 17.60 5.34
C ASP A 393 -11.59 16.50 4.35
N TRP A 394 -12.12 16.53 3.12
CA TRP A 394 -11.67 15.63 2.06
C TRP A 394 -10.25 15.94 1.57
N GLN A 395 -9.91 17.24 1.52
CA GLN A 395 -8.57 17.66 1.17
C GLN A 395 -7.57 17.15 2.21
N GLU A 396 -7.86 17.32 3.52
CA GLU A 396 -7.01 16.81 4.59
C GLU A 396 -6.85 15.29 4.50
N TYR A 397 -7.93 14.55 4.29
CA TYR A 397 -7.89 13.10 4.11
C TYR A 397 -6.90 12.67 3.02
N ALA A 398 -6.98 13.30 1.83
CA ALA A 398 -6.09 12.97 0.72
C ALA A 398 -4.63 13.40 1.00
N LEU A 399 -4.42 14.59 1.55
CA LEU A 399 -3.08 15.09 1.86
C LEU A 399 -2.39 14.27 2.94
N GLU A 400 -3.11 13.83 3.96
CA GLU A 400 -2.56 12.98 5.01
C GLU A 400 -2.22 11.59 4.50
N TYR A 401 -3.05 11.02 3.62
CA TYR A 401 -2.74 9.76 2.96
C TYR A 401 -1.41 9.86 2.18
N ALA A 402 -1.24 10.91 1.39
CA ALA A 402 0.01 11.16 0.64
C ALA A 402 1.21 11.34 1.59
N ARG A 403 1.04 12.08 2.69
CA ARG A 403 2.09 12.28 3.70
C ARG A 403 2.49 10.95 4.35
N MET A 404 1.52 10.16 4.83
CA MET A 404 1.77 8.90 5.54
C MET A 404 2.52 7.88 4.68
N THR A 405 2.14 7.74 3.42
CA THR A 405 2.78 6.79 2.50
C THR A 405 4.19 7.23 2.11
N ALA A 406 4.43 8.53 1.89
CA ALA A 406 5.76 9.07 1.63
C ALA A 406 6.68 8.99 2.85
N ALA A 407 6.17 9.28 4.05
CA ALA A 407 6.96 9.34 5.28
C ALA A 407 7.65 8.01 5.63
N VAL A 408 7.00 6.87 5.35
CA VAL A 408 7.52 5.54 5.68
C VAL A 408 8.34 4.89 4.57
N TYR A 409 8.66 5.59 3.47
CA TYR A 409 9.43 5.00 2.36
C TYR A 409 10.83 4.55 2.81
N ASP A 410 11.60 5.42 3.46
CA ASP A 410 12.94 5.07 3.94
C ASP A 410 12.89 3.94 4.98
N TYR A 411 11.88 3.95 5.85
CA TYR A 411 11.61 2.86 6.76
C TYR A 411 11.32 1.54 6.02
N SER A 412 10.50 1.56 4.97
CA SER A 412 10.15 0.33 4.23
C SER A 412 11.37 -0.31 3.57
N VAL A 413 12.31 0.49 3.06
CA VAL A 413 13.59 0.01 2.51
C VAL A 413 14.45 -0.61 3.62
N TYR A 414 14.51 0.04 4.80
CA TYR A 414 15.21 -0.50 5.96
C TYR A 414 14.58 -1.82 6.43
N ASP A 415 13.26 -1.87 6.60
CA ASP A 415 12.50 -3.05 7.04
C ASP A 415 12.73 -4.24 6.10
N LYS A 416 12.68 -3.99 4.78
CA LYS A 416 13.07 -4.99 3.78
C LYS A 416 14.51 -5.46 3.92
N SER A 417 15.45 -4.59 4.29
CA SER A 417 16.85 -5.00 4.44
C SER A 417 17.10 -5.85 5.70
N VAL A 418 16.31 -5.66 6.76
CA VAL A 418 16.41 -6.42 8.01
C VAL A 418 15.60 -7.73 7.96
N PHE A 419 14.34 -7.67 7.52
CA PHE A 419 13.40 -8.79 7.53
C PHE A 419 13.23 -9.47 6.17
N GLY A 420 13.94 -8.99 5.15
CA GLY A 420 13.87 -9.43 3.76
C GLY A 420 12.62 -8.96 3.01
N TYR A 421 11.55 -8.56 3.70
CA TYR A 421 10.28 -8.14 3.10
C TYR A 421 9.58 -7.07 3.95
N PRO A 422 9.05 -5.99 3.34
CA PRO A 422 8.53 -4.85 4.09
C PRO A 422 7.09 -5.04 4.57
N GLY A 423 6.73 -4.45 5.71
CA GLY A 423 5.37 -4.39 6.25
C GLY A 423 4.47 -3.28 5.67
N VAL A 424 5.06 -2.32 4.96
CA VAL A 424 4.39 -1.19 4.28
C VAL A 424 5.07 -0.92 2.93
N ASN A 425 4.40 -0.21 2.03
CA ASN A 425 4.97 0.22 0.74
C ASN A 425 5.59 -0.92 -0.09
N THR A 426 5.00 -2.11 -0.05
CA THR A 426 5.50 -3.33 -0.71
C THR A 426 5.82 -3.10 -2.19
N GLN A 427 4.95 -2.42 -2.93
CA GLN A 427 5.12 -2.09 -4.34
C GLN A 427 6.33 -1.17 -4.57
N LEU A 428 6.51 -0.13 -3.75
CA LEU A 428 7.67 0.78 -3.85
C LEU A 428 9.00 0.09 -3.53
N CYS A 429 8.98 -0.86 -2.60
CA CYS A 429 10.17 -1.68 -2.33
C CYS A 429 10.41 -2.76 -3.39
N TRP A 430 9.50 -2.92 -4.35
CA TRP A 430 9.57 -3.89 -5.43
C TRP A 430 9.14 -3.24 -6.75
N LEU A 431 9.81 -2.15 -7.14
CA LEU A 431 9.54 -1.53 -8.44
C LEU A 431 9.98 -2.46 -9.57
N SER A 432 9.00 -2.92 -10.35
CA SER A 432 9.22 -3.82 -11.48
C SER A 432 8.39 -3.46 -12.71
N GLU A 433 7.24 -2.83 -12.50
CA GLU A 433 6.34 -2.35 -13.55
C GLU A 433 5.80 -0.96 -13.20
N LEU A 434 5.27 -0.24 -14.20
CA LEU A 434 4.71 1.11 -14.01
C LEU A 434 3.51 1.14 -13.05
N ASP A 435 2.76 0.04 -12.94
CA ASP A 435 1.65 -0.13 -11.98
C ASP A 435 2.12 0.04 -10.53
N ASP A 436 3.40 -0.22 -10.24
CA ASP A 436 3.96 -0.20 -8.88
C ASP A 436 4.12 1.23 -8.33
N CYS A 437 4.18 2.24 -9.20
CA CYS A 437 4.52 3.62 -8.80
C CYS A 437 3.74 4.72 -9.53
N GLY A 438 3.33 4.49 -10.76
CA GLY A 438 2.97 5.53 -11.71
C GLY A 438 1.82 6.43 -11.29
N SER A 439 0.64 5.83 -11.16
CA SER A 439 -0.58 6.58 -10.79
C SER A 439 -0.46 7.21 -9.40
N PHE A 440 0.03 6.47 -8.40
CA PHE A 440 0.15 7.00 -7.05
C PHE A 440 1.22 8.10 -6.98
N GLY A 441 2.37 7.92 -7.61
CA GLY A 441 3.39 8.96 -7.71
C GLY A 441 2.85 10.23 -8.39
N SER A 442 2.00 10.07 -9.41
CA SER A 442 1.34 11.22 -10.05
C SER A 442 0.40 11.94 -9.08
N PHE A 443 -0.36 11.21 -8.26
CA PHE A 443 -1.17 11.78 -7.18
C PHE A 443 -0.32 12.45 -6.10
N LEU A 444 0.77 11.82 -5.67
CA LEU A 444 1.71 12.36 -4.68
C LEU A 444 2.22 13.73 -5.10
N LEU A 445 2.57 13.90 -6.37
CA LEU A 445 2.99 15.19 -6.93
C LEU A 445 1.87 16.23 -6.98
N GLU A 446 0.62 15.82 -7.13
CA GLU A 446 -0.52 16.74 -7.03
C GLU A 446 -0.76 17.17 -5.58
N ALA A 447 -0.66 16.25 -4.62
CA ALA A 447 -0.73 16.55 -3.18
C ALA A 447 0.42 17.46 -2.72
N TYR A 448 1.63 17.24 -3.25
CA TYR A 448 2.83 18.03 -2.95
C TYR A 448 2.64 19.53 -3.21
N LYS A 449 1.85 19.91 -4.23
CA LYS A 449 1.53 21.32 -4.53
C LYS A 449 0.86 22.05 -3.36
N TYR A 450 0.22 21.31 -2.44
CA TYR A 450 -0.50 21.85 -1.28
C TYR A 450 0.25 21.66 0.03
N ARG A 451 0.96 20.53 0.17
CA ARG A 451 1.74 20.19 1.36
C ARG A 451 3.11 19.67 0.92
N PRO A 452 4.05 20.57 0.57
CA PRO A 452 5.40 20.16 0.22
C PRO A 452 6.06 19.40 1.37
N ALA A 453 6.71 18.28 1.04
CA ALA A 453 7.45 17.47 2.00
C ALA A 453 8.69 16.89 1.32
N ARG A 454 9.81 16.88 2.03
CA ARG A 454 11.09 16.37 1.52
C ARG A 454 11.00 14.88 1.17
N GLU A 455 10.25 14.12 1.97
CA GLU A 455 10.01 12.69 1.78
C GLU A 455 9.26 12.44 0.45
N ALA A 456 8.30 13.30 0.10
CA ALA A 456 7.56 13.20 -1.16
C ALA A 456 8.44 13.56 -2.38
N GLU A 457 9.29 14.57 -2.27
CA GLU A 457 10.25 14.94 -3.32
C GLU A 457 11.26 13.80 -3.58
N LYS A 458 11.88 13.28 -2.52
CA LYS A 458 12.80 12.14 -2.61
C LYS A 458 12.13 10.92 -3.25
N LEU A 459 10.89 10.62 -2.86
CA LEU A 459 10.15 9.50 -3.43
C LEU A 459 9.80 9.75 -4.91
N ALA A 460 9.47 10.99 -5.30
CA ALA A 460 9.28 11.32 -6.70
C ALA A 460 10.55 11.11 -7.53
N ASP A 461 11.73 11.45 -6.99
CA ASP A 461 13.02 11.19 -7.65
C ASP A 461 13.26 9.69 -7.88
N VAL A 462 12.95 8.85 -6.89
CA VAL A 462 13.03 7.37 -7.02
C VAL A 462 12.14 6.87 -8.16
N ILE A 463 10.90 7.37 -8.25
CA ILE A 463 9.96 6.95 -9.30
C ILE A 463 10.43 7.43 -10.67
N ALA A 464 10.94 8.66 -10.75
CA ALA A 464 11.47 9.22 -12.00
C ALA A 464 12.70 8.44 -12.49
N ASP A 465 13.62 8.10 -11.58
CA ASP A 465 14.77 7.25 -11.87
C ASP A 465 14.33 5.86 -12.36
N PHE A 466 13.37 5.24 -11.68
CA PHE A 466 12.79 3.98 -12.12
C PHE A 466 12.24 4.06 -13.56
N MET A 467 11.37 5.03 -13.85
CA MET A 467 10.78 5.17 -15.19
C MET A 467 11.82 5.49 -16.26
N ARG A 468 12.87 6.25 -15.94
CA ARG A 468 13.90 6.66 -16.88
C ARG A 468 14.89 5.54 -17.18
N ASN A 469 15.34 4.85 -16.13
CA ASN A 469 16.54 4.00 -16.18
C ASN A 469 16.28 2.51 -15.94
N HIS A 470 15.16 2.13 -15.33
CA HIS A 470 14.90 0.76 -14.87
C HIS A 470 13.67 0.10 -15.48
N GLN A 471 12.61 0.86 -15.78
CA GLN A 471 11.45 0.34 -16.48
C GLN A 471 11.88 -0.23 -17.84
N ARG A 472 11.44 -1.46 -18.14
CA ARG A 472 11.75 -2.12 -19.41
C ARG A 472 11.21 -1.31 -20.58
N ARG A 473 12.04 -1.18 -21.63
CA ARG A 473 11.72 -0.51 -22.88
C ARG A 473 12.17 -1.35 -24.06
N GLU A 474 11.49 -1.20 -25.19
CA GLU A 474 11.97 -1.73 -26.46
C GLU A 474 12.97 -0.76 -27.13
N GLN A 475 13.54 -1.16 -28.27
CA GLN A 475 14.63 -0.43 -28.93
C GLN A 475 14.28 1.02 -29.32
N ASP A 476 13.01 1.30 -29.59
CA ASP A 476 12.51 2.65 -29.93
C ASP A 476 12.11 3.47 -28.68
N MET A 477 12.44 2.97 -27.49
CA MET A 477 12.16 3.55 -26.17
C MET A 477 10.70 3.49 -25.71
N VAL A 478 9.82 2.74 -26.39
CA VAL A 478 8.46 2.48 -25.87
C VAL A 478 8.53 1.62 -24.60
N PHE A 479 7.70 1.91 -23.61
CA PHE A 479 7.58 1.08 -22.42
C PHE A 479 7.02 -0.32 -22.73
N SER A 480 7.58 -1.33 -22.07
CA SER A 480 7.11 -2.71 -22.12
C SER A 480 7.23 -3.38 -20.75
N ARG A 481 6.62 -4.57 -20.59
CA ARG A 481 6.57 -5.32 -19.32
C ARG A 481 7.50 -6.53 -19.32
N ASN A 482 7.91 -7.01 -18.15
CA ASN A 482 8.92 -8.08 -18.02
C ASN A 482 8.49 -9.44 -18.61
N ASN A 483 7.19 -9.65 -18.80
CA ASN A 483 6.61 -10.87 -19.37
C ASN A 483 6.53 -10.86 -20.91
N ASN A 484 7.30 -10.00 -21.60
CA ASN A 484 7.25 -9.83 -23.06
C ASN A 484 5.87 -9.40 -23.59
N THR A 485 5.20 -8.49 -22.88
CA THR A 485 3.97 -7.85 -23.35
C THR A 485 4.04 -6.33 -23.22
N MET A 486 3.15 -5.62 -23.91
CA MET A 486 2.92 -4.17 -23.75
C MET A 486 1.43 -3.92 -23.56
N TRP A 487 1.04 -3.04 -22.64
CA TRP A 487 -0.36 -2.83 -22.24
C TRP A 487 -0.71 -1.35 -22.36
N ILE A 488 -1.85 -1.00 -22.97
CA ILE A 488 -2.22 0.42 -23.14
C ILE A 488 -2.43 1.18 -21.83
N ASP A 489 -2.68 0.46 -20.73
CA ASP A 489 -2.74 0.97 -19.36
C ASP A 489 -1.46 1.72 -18.97
N ASP A 490 -0.30 1.29 -19.48
CA ASP A 490 1.01 1.89 -19.24
C ASP A 490 1.10 3.35 -19.71
N MET A 491 0.20 3.80 -20.61
CA MET A 491 0.06 5.22 -20.92
C MET A 491 -0.35 6.04 -19.69
N TYR A 492 -1.37 5.60 -18.95
CA TYR A 492 -1.83 6.31 -17.76
C TYR A 492 -0.89 6.08 -16.57
N MET A 493 -0.25 4.91 -16.49
CA MET A 493 0.73 4.68 -15.43
C MET A 493 2.03 5.48 -15.62
N SER A 494 2.31 6.01 -16.80
CA SER A 494 3.53 6.81 -17.03
C SER A 494 3.26 8.29 -17.26
N ILE A 495 2.42 8.65 -18.23
CA ILE A 495 2.30 10.02 -18.76
C ILE A 495 1.93 11.05 -17.68
N PRO A 496 0.90 10.85 -16.83
CA PRO A 496 0.55 11.80 -15.79
C PRO A 496 1.67 12.04 -14.78
N PHE A 497 2.45 11.00 -14.42
CA PHE A 497 3.62 11.17 -13.55
C PHE A 497 4.70 11.97 -14.24
N LEU A 498 5.09 11.59 -15.47
CA LEU A 498 6.11 12.28 -16.25
C LEU A 498 5.79 13.77 -16.44
N CYS A 499 4.51 14.10 -16.69
CA CYS A 499 4.03 15.47 -16.82
C CYS A 499 4.21 16.27 -15.51
N ARG A 500 3.81 15.69 -14.38
CA ARG A 500 3.89 16.39 -13.07
C ARG A 500 5.32 16.46 -12.56
N TYR A 501 6.15 15.46 -12.85
CA TYR A 501 7.56 15.46 -12.49
C TYR A 501 8.35 16.45 -13.35
N TYR A 502 7.99 16.66 -14.62
CA TYR A 502 8.47 17.79 -15.42
C TYR A 502 8.15 19.13 -14.76
N GLN A 503 6.93 19.33 -14.25
CA GLN A 503 6.56 20.57 -13.55
C GLN A 503 7.36 20.78 -12.25
N LEU A 504 7.72 19.70 -11.54
CA LEU A 504 8.53 19.76 -10.32
C LEU A 504 10.01 20.04 -10.63
N SER A 505 10.61 19.26 -11.53
CA SER A 505 12.05 19.24 -11.80
C SER A 505 12.51 20.28 -12.83
N GLY A 506 11.62 20.71 -13.73
CA GLY A 506 11.95 21.56 -14.87
C GLY A 506 12.68 20.85 -16.02
N ASP A 507 12.97 19.54 -15.92
CA ASP A 507 13.67 18.77 -16.96
C ASP A 507 12.70 18.40 -18.10
N SER A 508 12.82 19.07 -19.25
CA SER A 508 11.94 18.89 -20.41
C SER A 508 11.97 17.47 -20.98
N ALA A 509 13.02 16.68 -20.70
CA ALA A 509 13.12 15.32 -21.18
C ALA A 509 11.97 14.42 -20.68
N TYR A 510 11.37 14.71 -19.53
CA TYR A 510 10.20 13.98 -19.03
C TYR A 510 8.94 14.30 -19.82
N LEU A 511 8.74 15.57 -20.22
CA LEU A 511 7.64 15.97 -21.10
C LEU A 511 7.83 15.38 -22.52
N ASP A 512 9.06 15.39 -23.02
CA ASP A 512 9.41 14.78 -24.31
C ASP A 512 9.16 13.27 -24.30
N ASP A 513 9.48 12.59 -23.18
CA ASP A 513 9.19 11.15 -23.03
C ASP A 513 7.70 10.88 -22.94
N ALA A 514 6.91 11.69 -22.23
CA ALA A 514 5.45 11.57 -22.23
C ALA A 514 4.86 11.67 -23.65
N CYS A 515 5.34 12.62 -24.46
CA CYS A 515 4.95 12.75 -25.88
C CYS A 515 5.41 11.55 -26.73
N ARG A 516 6.63 11.06 -26.49
CA ARG A 516 7.16 9.86 -27.16
C ARG A 516 6.29 8.65 -26.90
N GLN A 517 5.95 8.38 -25.63
CA GLN A 517 5.08 7.27 -25.26
C GLN A 517 3.71 7.42 -25.94
N ALA A 518 3.07 8.58 -25.90
CA ALA A 518 1.79 8.78 -26.59
C ALA A 518 1.83 8.42 -28.09
N LYS A 519 2.89 8.83 -28.80
CA LYS A 519 3.08 8.51 -30.23
C LYS A 519 3.37 7.03 -30.48
N LEU A 520 4.27 6.42 -29.70
CA LEU A 520 4.66 5.02 -29.88
C LEU A 520 3.49 4.10 -29.52
N PHE A 521 2.79 4.32 -28.41
CA PHE A 521 1.60 3.55 -28.08
C PHE A 521 0.54 3.62 -29.18
N LYS A 522 0.31 4.81 -29.77
CA LYS A 522 -0.57 4.91 -30.95
C LYS A 522 -0.07 4.02 -32.10
N GLN A 523 1.22 4.12 -32.45
CA GLN A 523 1.82 3.33 -33.53
C GLN A 523 1.65 1.81 -33.31
N TYR A 524 1.81 1.34 -32.08
CA TYR A 524 1.76 -0.08 -31.76
C TYR A 524 0.33 -0.63 -31.64
N PHE A 525 -0.59 0.11 -31.02
CA PHE A 525 -1.88 -0.44 -30.57
C PHE A 525 -3.11 0.07 -31.31
N PHE A 526 -3.02 1.18 -32.05
CA PHE A 526 -4.18 1.83 -32.63
C PHE A 526 -4.76 1.02 -33.79
N MET A 527 -6.05 0.67 -33.69
CA MET A 527 -6.81 -0.02 -34.72
C MET A 527 -7.48 1.01 -35.62
N THR A 528 -6.83 1.36 -36.72
CA THR A 528 -7.29 2.42 -37.65
C THR A 528 -8.71 2.20 -38.16
N ASP A 529 -9.15 0.95 -38.35
CA ASP A 529 -10.50 0.60 -38.80
C ASP A 529 -11.59 0.92 -37.77
N LYS A 530 -11.22 1.01 -36.49
CA LYS A 530 -12.13 1.27 -35.36
C LYS A 530 -11.94 2.64 -34.73
N MET A 531 -10.80 3.28 -34.96
CA MET A 531 -10.34 4.45 -34.20
C MET A 531 -10.31 4.19 -32.68
N LEU A 532 -9.94 2.98 -32.29
CA LEU A 532 -9.83 2.51 -30.91
C LEU A 532 -8.50 1.78 -30.69
N MET A 533 -8.13 1.54 -29.45
CA MET A 533 -6.88 0.86 -29.08
C MET A 533 -7.12 -0.62 -28.80
N SER A 534 -6.24 -1.47 -29.32
CA SER A 534 -6.09 -2.85 -28.84
C SER A 534 -5.57 -2.81 -27.40
N HIS A 535 -6.03 -3.69 -26.51
CA HIS A 535 -5.58 -3.67 -25.11
C HIS A 535 -4.10 -4.07 -24.97
N ILE A 536 -3.68 -5.17 -25.62
CA ILE A 536 -2.36 -5.77 -25.36
C ILE A 536 -1.66 -6.14 -26.67
N ILE A 537 -0.33 -6.13 -26.63
CA ILE A 537 0.56 -6.71 -27.64
C ILE A 537 1.44 -7.79 -27.01
N ASP A 538 1.49 -8.96 -27.65
CA ASP A 538 2.53 -9.97 -27.42
C ASP A 538 3.79 -9.58 -28.17
N LEU A 539 4.92 -9.44 -27.48
CA LEU A 539 6.20 -9.15 -28.12
C LEU A 539 6.87 -10.41 -28.68
N ASN A 540 6.56 -11.59 -28.16
CA ASN A 540 7.09 -12.85 -28.72
C ASN A 540 6.51 -13.13 -30.10
N TYR A 541 5.23 -12.78 -30.31
CA TYR A 541 4.53 -12.99 -31.59
C TYR A 541 4.39 -11.71 -32.43
N GLY A 542 4.65 -10.53 -31.86
CA GLY A 542 4.41 -9.24 -32.52
C GLY A 542 2.93 -9.03 -32.87
N LYS A 543 2.02 -9.46 -31.99
CA LYS A 543 0.57 -9.46 -32.26
C LYS A 543 -0.22 -8.69 -31.22
N MET A 544 -1.02 -7.74 -31.70
CA MET A 544 -2.14 -7.17 -30.96
C MET A 544 -3.22 -8.22 -30.69
N ASN A 545 -3.86 -8.18 -29.51
CA ASN A 545 -5.06 -8.98 -29.27
C ASN A 545 -6.31 -8.43 -29.99
N ARG A 546 -6.27 -7.18 -30.49
CA ARG A 546 -7.35 -6.49 -31.22
C ARG A 546 -8.68 -6.43 -30.46
N ILE A 547 -8.63 -6.43 -29.13
CA ILE A 547 -9.81 -6.30 -28.27
C ILE A 547 -9.82 -4.88 -27.71
N PRO A 548 -10.82 -4.03 -28.06
CA PRO A 548 -10.96 -2.70 -27.50
C PRO A 548 -11.61 -2.78 -26.12
N TRP A 549 -10.84 -3.28 -25.15
CA TRP A 549 -11.26 -3.31 -23.76
C TRP A 549 -11.47 -1.87 -23.25
N SER A 550 -12.61 -1.63 -22.60
CA SER A 550 -13.11 -0.29 -22.36
C SER A 550 -12.22 0.50 -21.41
N ARG A 551 -11.85 -0.07 -20.26
CA ARG A 551 -11.01 0.63 -19.28
C ARG A 551 -9.64 0.98 -19.84
N GLY A 552 -8.98 0.05 -20.54
CA GLY A 552 -7.71 0.36 -21.19
C GLY A 552 -7.81 1.53 -22.18
N ASN A 553 -8.88 1.60 -22.98
CA ASN A 553 -9.14 2.75 -23.86
C ASN A 553 -9.43 4.04 -23.08
N GLY A 554 -10.11 3.92 -21.94
CA GLY A 554 -10.30 5.02 -20.98
C GLY A 554 -8.98 5.57 -20.47
N TRP A 555 -8.05 4.71 -20.07
CA TRP A 555 -6.72 5.12 -19.60
C TRP A 555 -5.95 5.90 -20.67
N VAL A 556 -6.03 5.47 -21.93
CA VAL A 556 -5.39 6.16 -23.05
C VAL A 556 -5.90 7.59 -23.18
N VAL A 557 -7.22 7.81 -23.25
CA VAL A 557 -7.75 9.17 -23.43
C VAL A 557 -7.62 10.04 -22.19
N LEU A 558 -7.66 9.45 -21.00
CA LEU A 558 -7.38 10.17 -19.77
C LEU A 558 -5.91 10.64 -19.74
N ALA A 559 -4.95 9.76 -20.06
CA ALA A 559 -3.53 10.09 -20.13
C ALA A 559 -3.23 11.18 -21.18
N LEU A 560 -3.85 11.09 -22.36
CA LEU A 560 -3.74 12.14 -23.38
C LEU A 560 -4.31 13.47 -22.88
N SER A 561 -5.43 13.45 -22.16
CA SER A 561 -5.99 14.68 -21.57
C SER A 561 -5.08 15.29 -20.51
N GLU A 562 -4.42 14.48 -19.69
CA GLU A 562 -3.42 14.93 -18.70
C GLU A 562 -2.20 15.57 -19.37
N LEU A 563 -1.69 14.96 -20.44
CA LEU A 563 -0.60 15.53 -21.23
C LEU A 563 -0.99 16.87 -21.85
N LEU A 564 -2.17 16.94 -22.46
CA LEU A 564 -2.67 18.14 -23.14
C LEU A 564 -2.98 19.31 -22.19
N LEU A 565 -3.19 19.06 -20.90
CA LEU A 565 -3.34 20.13 -19.89
C LEU A 565 -2.06 20.96 -19.73
N ILE A 566 -0.89 20.38 -20.01
CA ILE A 566 0.40 21.03 -19.76
C ILE A 566 1.27 21.19 -21.01
N LEU A 567 0.97 20.49 -22.10
CA LEU A 567 1.77 20.48 -23.31
C LEU A 567 1.69 21.84 -24.04
N PRO A 568 2.81 22.56 -24.23
CA PRO A 568 2.80 23.84 -24.95
C PRO A 568 2.36 23.66 -26.40
N LYS A 569 1.63 24.64 -26.95
CA LYS A 569 1.13 24.60 -28.35
C LYS A 569 2.26 24.61 -29.38
N GLU A 570 3.39 25.21 -29.01
CA GLU A 570 4.60 25.32 -29.81
C GLU A 570 5.46 24.04 -29.76
N HIS A 571 5.12 23.09 -28.88
CA HIS A 571 5.84 21.82 -28.79
C HIS A 571 5.70 21.03 -30.09
N PRO A 572 6.78 20.43 -30.64
CA PRO A 572 6.75 19.76 -31.95
C PRO A 572 5.73 18.62 -32.03
N ASP A 573 5.46 17.95 -30.90
CA ASP A 573 4.51 16.85 -30.84
C ASP A 573 3.05 17.27 -30.54
N TYR A 574 2.77 18.54 -30.31
CA TYR A 574 1.44 19.02 -29.93
C TYR A 574 0.36 18.58 -30.94
N VAL A 575 0.65 18.72 -32.24
CA VAL A 575 -0.28 18.34 -33.32
C VAL A 575 -0.53 16.83 -33.34
N ALA A 576 0.52 16.02 -33.15
CA ALA A 576 0.41 14.56 -33.18
C ALA A 576 -0.41 14.04 -31.99
N VAL A 577 -0.16 14.55 -30.78
CA VAL A 577 -0.91 14.22 -29.57
C VAL A 577 -2.36 14.67 -29.68
N THR A 578 -2.59 15.90 -30.14
CA THR A 578 -3.95 16.45 -30.34
C THR A 578 -4.73 15.63 -31.37
N SER A 579 -4.12 15.27 -32.50
CA SER A 579 -4.76 14.43 -33.53
C SER A 579 -5.14 13.07 -32.97
N PHE A 580 -4.26 12.44 -32.19
CA PHE A 580 -4.54 11.16 -31.57
C PHE A 580 -5.73 11.24 -30.61
N PHE A 581 -5.77 12.28 -29.77
CA PHE A 581 -6.89 12.53 -28.86
C PHE A 581 -8.22 12.72 -29.61
N LEU A 582 -8.21 13.45 -30.73
CA LEU A 582 -9.41 13.66 -31.56
C LEU A 582 -9.88 12.38 -32.26
N GLU A 583 -8.97 11.57 -32.80
CA GLU A 583 -9.33 10.28 -33.43
C GLU A 583 -9.93 9.31 -32.41
N MET A 584 -9.34 9.20 -31.22
CA MET A 584 -9.90 8.39 -30.14
C MET A 584 -11.28 8.90 -29.71
N THR A 585 -11.45 10.22 -29.60
CA THR A 585 -12.76 10.84 -29.30
C THR A 585 -13.81 10.43 -30.33
N GLU A 586 -13.48 10.49 -31.61
CA GLU A 586 -14.38 10.06 -32.69
C GLU A 586 -14.74 8.57 -32.62
N GLY A 587 -13.75 7.70 -32.42
CA GLY A 587 -13.96 6.25 -32.31
C GLY A 587 -14.83 5.87 -31.11
N ILE A 588 -14.57 6.46 -29.93
CA ILE A 588 -15.32 6.21 -28.70
C ILE A 588 -16.78 6.67 -28.85
N LEU A 589 -17.04 7.81 -29.49
CA LEU A 589 -18.42 8.29 -29.71
C LEU A 589 -19.26 7.34 -30.58
N GLN A 590 -18.64 6.56 -31.48
CA GLN A 590 -19.36 5.61 -32.34
C GLN A 590 -19.86 4.37 -31.59
N VAL A 591 -19.33 4.13 -30.39
CA VAL A 591 -19.59 2.92 -29.59
C VAL A 591 -20.26 3.24 -28.25
N GLN A 592 -20.85 4.44 -28.11
CA GLN A 592 -21.72 4.76 -26.98
C GLN A 592 -23.08 4.08 -27.18
N ASP A 593 -23.61 3.45 -26.12
CA ASP A 593 -24.88 2.76 -26.18
C ASP A 593 -26.10 3.72 -26.05
N GLU A 594 -27.31 3.15 -26.03
CA GLU A 594 -28.54 3.92 -25.86
C GLU A 594 -28.76 4.48 -24.45
N THR A 595 -28.14 3.88 -23.43
CA THR A 595 -28.19 4.37 -22.04
C THR A 595 -27.26 5.58 -21.83
N GLY A 596 -26.31 5.78 -22.76
CA GLY A 596 -25.23 6.75 -22.67
C GLY A 596 -23.94 6.16 -22.10
N MET A 597 -23.94 4.90 -21.68
CA MET A 597 -22.78 4.21 -21.13
C MET A 597 -21.93 3.59 -22.25
N TRP A 598 -20.75 3.11 -21.86
CA TRP A 598 -19.93 2.23 -22.70
C TRP A 598 -19.82 0.86 -22.05
N HIS A 599 -19.68 -0.17 -22.88
CA HIS A 599 -19.64 -1.55 -22.42
C HIS A 599 -18.20 -2.02 -22.21
N GLN A 600 -18.02 -3.02 -21.36
CA GLN A 600 -16.75 -3.67 -21.00
C GLN A 600 -15.85 -3.96 -22.22
N ILE A 601 -16.44 -4.38 -23.34
CA ILE A 601 -15.77 -4.37 -24.63
C ILE A 601 -16.50 -3.37 -25.51
N LEU A 602 -15.80 -2.33 -25.96
CA LEU A 602 -16.42 -1.15 -26.57
C LEU A 602 -17.28 -1.50 -27.79
N ASP A 603 -16.83 -2.45 -28.62
CA ASP A 603 -17.55 -2.92 -29.80
C ASP A 603 -18.39 -4.19 -29.55
N ASP A 604 -18.79 -4.46 -28.29
CA ASP A 604 -19.69 -5.56 -27.91
C ASP A 604 -20.75 -5.13 -26.89
N PHE A 605 -21.87 -4.63 -27.38
CA PHE A 605 -23.02 -4.21 -26.56
C PHE A 605 -23.69 -5.35 -25.78
N THR A 606 -23.28 -6.62 -25.99
CA THR A 606 -23.77 -7.75 -25.17
C THR A 606 -23.05 -7.86 -23.82
N THR A 607 -21.91 -7.18 -23.67
CA THR A 607 -21.19 -7.10 -22.39
C THR A 607 -21.83 -6.09 -21.45
N TYR A 608 -21.46 -6.06 -20.17
CA TYR A 608 -22.10 -5.14 -19.22
C TYR A 608 -21.61 -3.70 -19.40
N GLU A 609 -22.43 -2.73 -18.99
CA GLU A 609 -22.09 -1.31 -18.92
C GLU A 609 -20.98 -1.09 -17.88
N GLU A 610 -19.85 -0.51 -18.30
CA GLU A 610 -18.63 -0.40 -17.51
C GLU A 610 -18.45 1.05 -17.01
N ALA A 611 -18.39 1.21 -15.69
CA ALA A 611 -18.46 2.51 -15.04
C ALA A 611 -17.14 3.29 -15.12
N SER A 612 -15.99 2.61 -15.03
CA SER A 612 -14.69 3.29 -14.97
C SER A 612 -14.31 3.93 -16.30
N SER A 613 -14.49 3.24 -17.42
CA SER A 613 -14.26 3.77 -18.77
C SER A 613 -15.22 4.89 -19.10
N THR A 614 -16.51 4.73 -18.77
CA THR A 614 -17.51 5.78 -18.98
C THR A 614 -17.12 7.07 -18.26
N SER A 615 -16.65 6.95 -17.02
CA SER A 615 -16.15 8.08 -16.23
C SER A 615 -14.93 8.75 -16.88
N MET A 616 -13.97 7.96 -17.38
CA MET A 616 -12.79 8.50 -18.07
C MET A 616 -13.13 9.23 -19.36
N PHE A 617 -14.11 8.73 -20.13
CA PHE A 617 -14.57 9.38 -21.35
C PHE A 617 -15.25 10.72 -21.05
N ILE A 618 -16.11 10.78 -20.02
CA ILE A 618 -16.68 12.03 -19.53
C ILE A 618 -15.57 13.03 -19.17
N CYS A 619 -14.60 12.61 -18.36
CA CYS A 619 -13.48 13.44 -17.92
C CYS A 619 -12.68 13.98 -19.11
N ALA A 620 -12.23 13.08 -19.99
CA ALA A 620 -11.38 13.42 -21.13
C ALA A 620 -12.10 14.36 -22.11
N PHE A 621 -13.36 14.07 -22.47
CA PHE A 621 -14.11 14.91 -23.41
C PHE A 621 -14.42 16.28 -22.84
N SER A 622 -14.78 16.38 -21.55
CA SER A 622 -14.97 17.66 -20.86
C SER A 622 -13.70 18.52 -20.92
N ARG A 623 -12.55 17.94 -20.60
CA ARG A 623 -11.25 18.63 -20.71
C ARG A 623 -10.94 19.05 -22.14
N GLY A 624 -11.13 18.17 -23.11
CA GLY A 624 -10.89 18.45 -24.53
C GLY A 624 -11.70 19.64 -25.05
N ILE A 625 -12.95 19.80 -24.59
CA ILE A 625 -13.77 20.97 -24.92
C ILE A 625 -13.25 22.23 -24.24
N ARG A 626 -12.97 22.18 -22.92
CA ARG A 626 -12.48 23.34 -22.15
C ARG A 626 -11.09 23.83 -22.60
N LEU A 627 -10.26 22.93 -23.11
CA LEU A 627 -8.97 23.26 -23.73
C LEU A 627 -9.11 23.85 -25.14
N GLY A 628 -10.32 23.88 -25.70
CA GLY A 628 -10.57 24.31 -27.07
C GLY A 628 -9.95 23.38 -28.11
N ILE A 629 -9.71 22.11 -27.77
CA ILE A 629 -9.20 21.10 -28.70
C ILE A 629 -10.35 20.49 -29.50
N ILE A 630 -11.42 20.11 -28.80
CA ILE A 630 -12.65 19.60 -29.42
C ILE A 630 -13.50 20.80 -29.86
N LYS A 631 -13.68 20.96 -31.17
CA LYS A 631 -14.39 22.09 -31.79
C LYS A 631 -15.57 21.65 -32.67
N ASP A 632 -16.30 22.64 -33.16
CA ASP A 632 -17.31 22.50 -34.22
C ASP A 632 -18.36 21.41 -33.95
N THR A 633 -18.65 20.58 -34.95
CA THR A 633 -19.66 19.52 -34.87
C THR A 633 -19.30 18.45 -33.83
N LEU A 634 -18.00 18.18 -33.65
CA LEU A 634 -17.53 17.22 -32.65
C LEU A 634 -17.80 17.72 -31.22
N LYS A 635 -17.63 19.02 -30.95
CA LYS A 635 -17.97 19.62 -29.65
C LYS A 635 -19.43 19.35 -29.27
N ASN A 636 -20.38 19.59 -30.17
CA ASN A 636 -21.80 19.38 -29.89
C ASN A 636 -22.14 17.90 -29.65
N ARG A 637 -21.51 16.98 -30.40
CA ARG A 637 -21.63 15.53 -30.19
C ARG A 637 -21.08 15.12 -28.81
N CYS A 638 -19.91 15.61 -28.43
CA CYS A 638 -19.32 15.34 -27.12
C CYS A 638 -20.18 15.88 -25.98
N ILE A 639 -20.70 17.12 -26.06
CA ILE A 639 -21.58 17.68 -25.02
C ILE A 639 -22.81 16.79 -24.81
N THR A 640 -23.45 16.38 -25.91
CA THR A 640 -24.61 15.48 -25.85
C THR A 640 -24.24 14.11 -25.26
N SER A 641 -23.10 13.56 -25.67
CA SER A 641 -22.57 12.28 -25.19
C SER A 641 -22.27 12.31 -23.70
N ILE A 642 -21.58 13.36 -23.21
CA ILE A 642 -21.24 13.56 -21.80
C ILE A 642 -22.51 13.64 -20.93
N ALA A 643 -23.50 14.44 -21.35
CA ALA A 643 -24.75 14.59 -20.61
C ALA A 643 -25.52 13.26 -20.52
N LYS A 644 -25.57 12.50 -21.62
CA LYS A 644 -26.15 11.15 -21.64
C LYS A 644 -25.38 10.20 -20.72
N ALA A 645 -24.06 10.17 -20.83
CA ALA A 645 -23.20 9.29 -20.04
C ALA A 645 -23.32 9.54 -18.54
N TRP A 646 -23.29 10.80 -18.11
CA TRP A 646 -23.46 11.14 -16.70
C TRP A 646 -24.87 10.77 -16.19
N THR A 647 -25.90 10.96 -17.02
CA THR A 647 -27.26 10.51 -16.69
C THR A 647 -27.36 8.99 -16.61
N GLY A 648 -26.74 8.27 -17.56
CA GLY A 648 -26.60 6.82 -17.55
C GLY A 648 -25.95 6.34 -16.26
N MET A 649 -24.80 6.93 -15.88
CA MET A 649 -24.10 6.61 -14.65
C MET A 649 -25.01 6.70 -13.41
N LYS A 650 -25.72 7.82 -13.26
CA LYS A 650 -26.66 8.03 -12.14
C LYS A 650 -27.85 7.07 -12.14
N LYS A 651 -28.26 6.56 -13.30
CA LYS A 651 -29.41 5.65 -13.46
C LYS A 651 -29.03 4.18 -13.29
N THR A 652 -27.84 3.79 -13.74
CA THR A 652 -27.50 2.38 -13.92
C THR A 652 -26.47 1.90 -12.91
N VAL A 653 -25.42 2.68 -12.60
CA VAL A 653 -24.27 2.22 -11.81
C VAL A 653 -24.04 2.94 -10.48
N ILE A 654 -24.70 4.08 -10.23
CA ILE A 654 -24.63 4.77 -8.92
C ILE A 654 -25.99 4.68 -8.23
N ASN A 655 -26.02 4.10 -7.03
CA ASN A 655 -27.24 4.02 -6.23
C ASN A 655 -27.37 5.21 -5.25
N ARG A 656 -28.52 5.29 -4.58
CA ARG A 656 -28.86 6.31 -3.57
C ARG A 656 -27.99 6.32 -2.30
N LYS A 657 -27.13 5.32 -2.11
CA LYS A 657 -26.18 5.22 -0.98
C LYS A 657 -24.77 5.66 -1.36
N GLY A 658 -24.52 5.92 -2.65
CA GLY A 658 -23.19 6.23 -3.17
C GLY A 658 -22.38 4.99 -3.51
N ASP A 659 -23.02 3.83 -3.59
CA ASP A 659 -22.36 2.63 -4.07
C ASP A 659 -22.19 2.70 -5.59
N LEU A 660 -21.01 2.31 -6.05
CA LEU A 660 -20.63 2.24 -7.46
C LEU A 660 -20.53 0.78 -7.91
N TYR A 661 -21.30 0.46 -8.94
CA TYR A 661 -21.35 -0.85 -9.59
C TYR A 661 -20.67 -0.83 -10.95
N GLY A 662 -20.44 -1.99 -11.55
CA GLY A 662 -19.98 -2.09 -12.94
C GLY A 662 -18.53 -1.64 -13.18
N VAL A 663 -17.70 -1.55 -12.12
CA VAL A 663 -16.25 -1.33 -12.26
C VAL A 663 -15.58 -2.66 -12.52
N CYS A 664 -14.98 -2.84 -13.71
CA CYS A 664 -14.31 -4.11 -14.05
C CYS A 664 -13.27 -4.48 -12.98
N ARG A 665 -13.17 -5.75 -12.57
CA ARG A 665 -12.10 -6.17 -11.67
C ARG A 665 -10.73 -6.09 -12.38
N GLY A 666 -9.62 -6.14 -11.64
CA GLY A 666 -8.28 -6.23 -12.23
C GLY A 666 -8.19 -7.34 -13.30
N SER A 667 -7.64 -7.00 -14.47
CA SER A 667 -7.49 -7.90 -15.61
C SER A 667 -6.03 -8.35 -15.73
N ASP A 668 -5.83 -9.62 -16.05
CA ASP A 668 -4.56 -10.10 -16.59
C ASP A 668 -4.55 -9.93 -18.12
N CYS A 669 -3.45 -10.33 -18.76
CA CYS A 669 -3.36 -10.38 -20.21
C CYS A 669 -4.13 -11.55 -20.81
N SER A 670 -4.96 -11.28 -21.82
CA SER A 670 -5.62 -12.32 -22.62
C SER A 670 -5.78 -11.94 -24.08
N TYR A 671 -5.64 -12.96 -24.94
CA TYR A 671 -5.97 -12.92 -26.37
C TYR A 671 -7.41 -13.37 -26.65
N SER A 672 -8.12 -13.85 -25.62
CA SER A 672 -9.49 -14.35 -25.75
C SER A 672 -10.49 -13.24 -25.51
N ARG A 673 -11.31 -12.92 -26.51
CA ARG A 673 -12.45 -12.01 -26.33
C ARG A 673 -13.43 -12.54 -25.27
N SER A 674 -13.60 -13.87 -25.19
CA SER A 674 -14.45 -14.51 -24.18
C SER A 674 -13.95 -14.29 -22.75
N TYR A 675 -12.63 -14.17 -22.55
CA TYR A 675 -12.08 -13.80 -21.24
C TYR A 675 -12.61 -12.44 -20.79
N TYR A 676 -12.57 -11.41 -21.64
CA TYR A 676 -13.08 -10.08 -21.29
C TYR A 676 -14.61 -10.05 -21.09
N ARG A 677 -15.35 -10.91 -21.81
CA ARG A 677 -16.80 -11.09 -21.58
C ARG A 677 -17.11 -11.71 -20.22
N GLN A 678 -16.25 -12.60 -19.74
CA GLN A 678 -16.37 -13.27 -18.45
C GLN A 678 -15.69 -12.52 -17.30
N LEU A 679 -14.89 -11.49 -17.63
CA LEU A 679 -14.23 -10.65 -16.66
C LEU A 679 -15.29 -9.77 -15.99
N GLY A 680 -15.73 -10.19 -14.80
CA GLY A 680 -16.77 -9.49 -14.05
C GLY A 680 -16.28 -8.18 -13.42
N TRP A 681 -17.19 -7.53 -12.72
CA TRP A 681 -16.97 -6.29 -11.99
C TRP A 681 -16.82 -6.55 -10.48
N ARG A 682 -16.29 -5.57 -9.76
CA ARG A 682 -16.22 -5.52 -8.30
C ARG A 682 -17.03 -4.33 -7.79
N PHE A 683 -17.69 -4.54 -6.66
CA PHE A 683 -18.47 -3.53 -5.97
C PHE A 683 -17.54 -2.51 -5.29
N ASN A 684 -17.84 -1.21 -5.40
CA ASN A 684 -17.06 -0.12 -4.81
C ASN A 684 -15.54 -0.20 -5.08
N ASP A 685 -15.19 -0.69 -6.26
CA ASP A 685 -13.80 -0.96 -6.59
C ASP A 685 -13.00 0.36 -6.78
N PRO A 686 -11.80 0.48 -6.19
CA PRO A 686 -11.00 1.70 -6.21
C PRO A 686 -10.46 2.07 -7.61
N HIS A 687 -10.56 1.18 -8.59
CA HIS A 687 -10.24 1.52 -9.99
C HIS A 687 -11.29 2.48 -10.59
N GLY A 688 -12.49 2.60 -10.00
CA GLY A 688 -13.60 3.36 -10.56
C GLY A 688 -14.05 4.56 -9.72
N ILE A 689 -14.05 4.47 -8.39
CA ILE A 689 -14.72 5.49 -7.54
C ILE A 689 -14.15 6.89 -7.75
N GLY A 690 -12.84 7.10 -7.61
CA GLY A 690 -12.33 8.48 -7.77
C GLY A 690 -12.35 8.96 -9.21
N ILE A 691 -12.38 8.07 -10.21
CA ILE A 691 -12.64 8.50 -11.60
C ILE A 691 -14.08 8.98 -11.76
N ALA A 692 -15.07 8.28 -11.17
CA ALA A 692 -16.46 8.72 -11.21
C ALA A 692 -16.64 10.09 -10.53
N VAL A 693 -15.96 10.30 -9.39
CA VAL A 693 -15.89 11.60 -8.71
C VAL A 693 -15.24 12.66 -9.61
N LEU A 694 -14.08 12.36 -10.21
CA LEU A 694 -13.38 13.26 -11.13
C LEU A 694 -14.24 13.61 -12.35
N ALA A 695 -14.91 12.63 -12.94
CA ALA A 695 -15.80 12.78 -14.08
C ALA A 695 -16.96 13.73 -13.79
N GLY A 696 -17.59 13.57 -12.62
CA GLY A 696 -18.65 14.49 -12.17
C GLY A 696 -18.15 15.93 -12.03
N VAL A 697 -16.97 16.12 -11.45
CA VAL A 697 -16.35 17.46 -11.31
C VAL A 697 -16.03 18.06 -12.69
N GLU A 698 -15.43 17.29 -13.58
CA GLU A 698 -15.07 17.73 -14.93
C GLU A 698 -16.29 18.06 -15.78
N LYS A 699 -17.39 17.31 -15.62
CA LYS A 699 -18.68 17.64 -16.23
C LYS A 699 -19.24 18.96 -15.69
N LEU A 700 -19.18 19.21 -14.39
CA LEU A 700 -19.64 20.48 -13.81
C LEU A 700 -18.80 21.67 -14.26
N LEU A 701 -17.47 21.52 -14.33
CA LEU A 701 -16.58 22.52 -14.91
C LEU A 701 -16.90 22.80 -16.39
N LEU A 702 -17.28 21.77 -17.15
CA LEU A 702 -17.76 21.95 -18.52
C LEU A 702 -19.07 22.74 -18.56
N ASP A 703 -20.04 22.43 -17.71
CA ASP A 703 -21.31 23.18 -17.66
C ASP A 703 -21.07 24.67 -17.37
N GLU A 704 -20.21 24.98 -16.39
CA GLU A 704 -19.81 26.34 -16.05
C GLU A 704 -19.13 27.06 -17.22
N PHE A 705 -18.22 26.35 -17.91
CA PHE A 705 -17.55 26.85 -19.11
C PHE A 705 -18.53 27.18 -20.24
N LEU A 706 -19.54 26.32 -20.47
CA LEU A 706 -20.55 26.54 -21.51
C LEU A 706 -21.53 27.66 -21.16
N GLN A 707 -21.77 27.92 -19.88
CA GLN A 707 -22.63 29.02 -19.42
C GLN A 707 -21.93 30.38 -19.46
N ASN A 708 -20.59 30.42 -19.51
CA ASN A 708 -19.82 31.65 -19.44
C ASN A 708 -18.94 31.86 -20.69
N PRO A 709 -19.47 32.45 -21.78
CA PRO A 709 -18.76 32.61 -23.06
C PRO A 709 -17.55 33.56 -22.98
N ALA A 710 -17.30 34.22 -21.86
CA ALA A 710 -16.08 34.99 -21.62
C ALA A 710 -14.86 34.11 -21.29
N ILE A 711 -15.06 32.82 -20.99
CA ILE A 711 -14.02 31.83 -20.66
C ILE A 711 -13.73 30.92 -21.87
N SER A 712 -14.57 30.96 -22.92
CA SER A 712 -14.57 30.00 -24.05
C SER A 712 -13.64 30.32 -25.21
#